data_AF-A0A8X6J7G1-F1
#
_entry.id   AF-A0A8X6J7G1-F1
#
_cell.length_a   1.000
_cell.length_b   1.000
_cell.length_c   1.000
_cell.angle_alpha   90.00
_cell.angle_beta   90.00
_cell.angle_gamma   90.00
#
_symmetry.space_group_name_H-M   'P 1'
#
loop_
_entity.id
_entity.type
_entity.pdbx_description
1 polymer ?
#
loop_
_entity_poly.entity_id
_entity_poly.type
_entity_poly.pdbx_seq_one_letter_code
_entity_poly.pdbx_strand_id
1 'polypeptide(L)'
;MNVKNILLALLVQTVFSLPLFADDPVLLNCIETPEIYDLDARPKNFNSSNNLRRKPGSPNSATGELIHIVGRITDINCLPIQNAVVSIWHANSRGVNHYDKNIEDNQLDPNFAGSGRFVVNNLGYYNFITIAPGKIGDRAPHINFLVQHPDFPEFTTQMFFADHNCDNCADPVLEDFVSNGLASLLIAPFTYNDQVIKTYTFNITLGGLQLFATEMPAMKITISKISPDFKTIVMGLFEDNETVNDGGVLQGKQIIDNIKQFSDFNGSFGEFSSTILPEGKNVVVVGLGKKDEWNENKELNIGGKIYCELNRLKIKKAAILIEGNAVNVAYGAFLRSFKFDKYKTKKDEKITEVEEITVLVKDEQLSNAERSFEHLRQEGESIFLARSFITEPPNILYPESYADHIKKELTKLGLEIEVLDKKQMEEKKMGALLGVAQGSSKEPKLVVIKWNGASKEQKPIAFVGKGITFDTGGVSLKPSRGMESMKYDMAGSAAVVGVMHALAGRKAKVNAIGVVALAENAVGGNAQRPSDVVTSMSGQTIEVLNTDAEGRLILADALWYTQERFSPQFMIDLATLTGAIVVALGNNEYAGLFSNNDELANRLIDAGNEVSEKLWRFPMNETYDKIIDSPIADVQNIAPAGSGGDSIMAAEFLQRFVNETCWAHLDIAGTAWHEKGTDICPRGAVGFGVRLLNKLVEKYYEAND
;
A
#
# COMPACT_ATOMS: atom_id res chain seq x y z
N MET A 1 43.57 24.69 47.88
CA MET A 1 42.17 24.54 47.40
C MET A 1 41.29 24.24 48.61
N ASN A 2 40.23 25.02 48.78
CA ASN A 2 39.53 25.20 50.05
C ASN A 2 38.42 24.16 50.26
N VAL A 3 38.29 23.62 51.48
CA VAL A 3 37.33 22.58 51.92
C VAL A 3 35.85 22.99 51.71
N LYS A 4 35.58 24.27 51.45
CA LYS A 4 34.25 24.79 51.11
C LYS A 4 33.72 24.35 49.73
N ASN A 5 34.56 23.91 48.80
CA ASN A 5 34.09 23.48 47.47
C ASN A 5 33.68 22.00 47.41
N ILE A 6 34.08 21.18 48.39
CA ILE A 6 33.67 19.77 48.47
C ILE A 6 32.29 19.64 49.11
N LEU A 7 31.94 20.54 50.06
CA LEU A 7 30.61 20.52 50.68
C LEU A 7 29.49 20.97 49.72
N LEU A 8 29.79 21.84 48.74
CA LEU A 8 28.79 22.27 47.75
C LEU A 8 28.53 21.20 46.69
N ALA A 9 29.51 20.36 46.37
CA ALA A 9 29.33 19.19 45.49
C ALA A 9 28.52 18.07 46.16
N LEU A 10 28.67 17.87 47.48
CA LEU A 10 27.90 16.87 48.22
C LEU A 10 26.46 17.29 48.56
N LEU A 11 26.16 18.59 48.63
CA LEU A 11 24.79 19.08 48.87
C LEU A 11 23.92 19.13 47.59
N VAL A 12 24.52 19.25 46.40
CA VAL A 12 23.78 19.17 45.14
C VAL A 12 23.35 17.74 44.81
N GLN A 13 24.05 16.73 45.36
CA GLN A 13 23.69 15.32 45.19
C GLN A 13 22.61 14.82 46.17
N THR A 14 22.26 15.60 47.20
CA THR A 14 21.31 15.18 48.26
C THR A 14 19.98 15.95 48.26
N VAL A 15 19.82 16.98 47.40
CA VAL A 15 18.55 17.74 47.27
C VAL A 15 17.80 17.45 45.96
N PHE A 16 18.41 16.70 45.03
CA PHE A 16 17.73 16.15 43.85
C PHE A 16 17.67 14.61 43.87
N SER A 17 17.36 14.04 45.04
CA SER A 17 16.71 12.72 45.07
C SER A 17 15.21 12.91 44.84
N LEU A 18 14.85 13.37 43.64
CA LEU A 18 13.61 12.86 43.03
C LEU A 18 13.85 11.36 42.84
N PRO A 19 12.87 10.50 43.11
CA PRO A 19 13.03 9.08 42.81
C PRO A 19 13.37 9.02 41.31
N LEU A 20 14.59 8.58 41.00
CA LEU A 20 14.91 8.12 39.67
C LEU A 20 13.80 7.14 39.30
N PHE A 21 13.15 7.38 38.18
CA PHE A 21 12.33 6.43 37.44
C PHE A 21 13.22 5.28 36.93
N ALA A 22 13.89 4.60 37.85
CA ALA A 22 14.66 3.40 37.62
C ALA A 22 13.83 2.26 38.20
N ASP A 23 13.44 1.34 37.32
CA ASP A 23 12.62 0.14 37.51
C ASP A 23 11.13 0.32 37.17
N ASP A 24 10.83 0.88 35.98
CA ASP A 24 9.63 0.46 35.24
C ASP A 24 10.04 -0.70 34.30
N PRO A 25 9.75 -1.97 34.62
CA PRO A 25 10.13 -3.13 33.80
C PRO A 25 9.48 -3.14 32.40
N VAL A 26 8.64 -2.14 32.08
CA VAL A 26 7.89 -1.99 30.83
C VAL A 26 8.71 -1.33 29.71
N LEU A 27 9.89 -0.77 29.98
CA LEU A 27 10.73 -0.12 28.94
C LEU A 27 11.65 -1.07 28.15
N LEU A 28 11.56 -2.38 28.36
CA LEU A 28 12.24 -3.38 27.52
C LEU A 28 11.35 -3.74 26.32
N ASN A 29 11.61 -3.08 25.18
CA ASN A 29 11.04 -3.33 23.85
C ASN A 29 9.52 -3.18 23.75
N CYS A 30 9.03 -2.04 23.24
CA CYS A 30 7.63 -1.83 22.85
C CYS A 30 7.31 -2.58 21.55
N ILE A 31 7.30 -3.89 21.65
CA ILE A 31 6.84 -4.80 20.60
C ILE A 31 5.32 -4.63 20.50
N GLU A 32 4.83 -4.52 19.26
CA GLU A 32 3.41 -4.42 18.97
C GLU A 32 2.64 -5.59 19.61
N THR A 33 1.57 -5.27 20.33
CA THR A 33 0.72 -6.29 20.94
C THR A 33 -0.05 -7.02 19.85
N PRO A 34 -0.06 -8.37 19.83
CA PRO A 34 -0.78 -9.11 18.80
C PRO A 34 -2.27 -8.73 18.75
N GLU A 35 -2.75 -8.42 17.55
CA GLU A 35 -4.15 -8.12 17.30
C GLU A 35 -4.95 -9.43 17.12
N ILE A 36 -6.11 -9.53 17.79
CA ILE A 36 -7.01 -10.68 17.73
C ILE A 36 -8.39 -10.17 17.31
N TYR A 37 -8.87 -10.63 16.15
CA TYR A 37 -10.17 -10.23 15.59
C TYR A 37 -11.32 -11.18 15.96
N ASP A 38 -11.02 -12.46 16.16
CA ASP A 38 -12.01 -13.48 16.55
C ASP A 38 -12.18 -13.50 18.07
N LEU A 39 -12.98 -12.54 18.55
CA LEU A 39 -13.28 -12.36 19.97
C LEU A 39 -14.64 -12.97 20.29
N ASP A 40 -14.81 -13.42 21.53
CA ASP A 40 -16.13 -13.82 22.00
C ASP A 40 -17.14 -12.69 21.85
N ALA A 41 -18.43 -13.05 21.81
CA ALA A 41 -19.56 -12.14 21.59
C ALA A 41 -19.36 -10.73 22.19
N ARG A 42 -19.21 -9.74 21.30
CA ARG A 42 -18.92 -8.33 21.65
C ARG A 42 -20.21 -7.57 21.99
N PRO A 43 -20.22 -6.78 23.08
CA PRO A 43 -21.35 -5.90 23.38
C PRO A 43 -21.52 -4.79 22.33
N LYS A 44 -22.78 -4.46 22.01
CA LYS A 44 -23.11 -3.28 21.17
C LYS A 44 -22.78 -1.96 21.85
N ASN A 45 -22.88 -1.92 23.19
CA ASN A 45 -22.60 -0.74 24.00
C ASN A 45 -21.83 -1.17 25.26
N PHE A 46 -20.76 -0.45 25.58
CA PHE A 46 -19.95 -0.67 26.78
C PHE A 46 -20.47 0.16 27.96
N ASN A 47 -20.36 -0.40 29.17
CA ASN A 47 -20.64 0.37 30.38
C ASN A 47 -19.64 1.52 30.52
N SER A 48 -20.09 2.68 31.01
CA SER A 48 -19.22 3.86 31.20
C SER A 48 -18.28 3.75 32.39
N SER A 49 -18.50 2.75 33.26
CA SER A 49 -17.68 2.43 34.43
C SER A 49 -16.51 1.53 34.06
N ASN A 50 -15.38 1.70 34.74
CA ASN A 50 -14.25 0.76 34.74
C ASN A 50 -14.31 -0.25 35.92
N ASN A 51 -15.36 -0.17 36.74
CA ASN A 51 -15.66 -1.15 37.77
C ASN A 51 -16.81 -2.05 37.30
N LEU A 52 -16.46 -3.28 36.92
CA LEU A 52 -17.38 -4.31 36.44
C LEU A 52 -17.91 -5.19 37.58
N ARG A 53 -17.28 -5.12 38.77
CA ARG A 53 -17.65 -5.92 39.95
C ARG A 53 -19.08 -5.65 40.42
N ARG A 54 -19.66 -4.52 40.07
CA ARG A 54 -21.05 -4.18 40.39
C ARG A 54 -21.74 -3.54 39.21
N LYS A 55 -22.75 -4.21 38.67
CA LYS A 55 -23.67 -3.67 37.69
C LYS A 55 -24.38 -2.44 38.27
N PRO A 56 -24.44 -1.30 37.56
CA PRO A 56 -25.16 -0.12 38.02
C PRO A 56 -26.59 -0.47 38.44
N GLY A 57 -26.97 -0.08 39.66
CA GLY A 57 -28.28 -0.37 40.25
C GLY A 57 -28.40 -1.70 41.00
N SER A 58 -27.38 -2.57 40.99
CA SER A 58 -27.40 -3.79 41.82
C SER A 58 -27.03 -3.50 43.29
N PRO A 59 -27.75 -4.09 44.26
CA PRO A 59 -27.41 -3.98 45.69
C PRO A 59 -26.19 -4.82 46.09
N ASN A 60 -25.81 -5.80 45.28
CA ASN A 60 -24.78 -6.79 45.59
C ASN A 60 -23.56 -6.63 44.67
N SER A 61 -22.49 -7.35 44.96
CA SER A 61 -21.32 -7.47 44.09
C SER A 61 -21.39 -8.78 43.30
N ALA A 62 -20.72 -8.81 42.15
CA ALA A 62 -20.53 -10.01 41.35
C ALA A 62 -19.82 -11.13 42.14
N THR A 63 -20.18 -12.35 41.81
CA THR A 63 -19.67 -13.60 42.36
C THR A 63 -18.41 -14.02 41.61
N GLY A 64 -17.30 -14.12 42.33
CA GLY A 64 -16.00 -14.49 41.75
C GLY A 64 -14.84 -13.92 42.55
N GLU A 65 -13.62 -14.33 42.20
CA GLU A 65 -12.40 -13.73 42.74
C GLU A 65 -12.28 -12.29 42.24
N LEU A 66 -12.09 -11.33 43.16
CA LEU A 66 -11.86 -9.93 42.81
C LEU A 66 -10.45 -9.77 42.22
N ILE A 67 -10.35 -9.12 41.07
CA ILE A 67 -9.08 -8.80 40.41
C ILE A 67 -9.03 -7.34 39.99
N HIS A 68 -7.83 -6.79 39.97
CA HIS A 68 -7.51 -5.51 39.37
C HIS A 68 -6.73 -5.75 38.08
N ILE A 69 -6.99 -4.93 37.07
CA ILE A 69 -6.22 -4.91 35.83
C ILE A 69 -5.68 -3.51 35.69
N VAL A 70 -4.38 -3.42 35.48
CA VAL A 70 -3.68 -2.17 35.21
C VAL A 70 -2.84 -2.34 33.95
N GLY A 71 -2.60 -1.25 33.26
CA GLY A 71 -1.86 -1.31 32.02
C GLY A 71 -1.53 0.05 31.47
N ARG A 72 -0.64 0.06 30.48
CA ARG A 72 -0.27 1.25 29.74
C ARG A 72 -0.50 1.05 28.25
N ILE A 73 -1.01 2.07 27.57
CA ILE A 73 -1.09 2.16 26.12
C ILE A 73 0.09 2.98 25.61
N THR A 74 0.90 2.40 24.73
CA THR A 74 2.06 3.07 24.09
C THR A 74 2.06 2.85 22.58
N ASP A 75 2.80 3.65 21.84
CA ASP A 75 3.18 3.34 20.45
C ASP A 75 4.43 2.45 20.38
N ILE A 76 4.82 2.05 19.17
CA ILE A 76 6.02 1.24 18.92
C ILE A 76 7.34 1.91 19.34
N ASN A 77 7.34 3.22 19.61
CA ASN A 77 8.50 3.97 20.11
C ASN A 77 8.49 4.11 21.64
N CYS A 78 7.61 3.38 22.33
CA CYS A 78 7.40 3.48 23.77
C CYS A 78 6.84 4.83 24.24
N LEU A 79 6.26 5.63 23.34
CA LEU A 79 5.61 6.88 23.71
C LEU A 79 4.19 6.60 24.20
N PRO A 80 3.78 7.16 25.35
CA PRO A 80 2.44 6.95 25.88
C PRO A 80 1.36 7.57 24.99
N ILE A 81 0.28 6.82 24.76
CA ILE A 81 -0.89 7.28 24.01
C ILE A 81 -1.95 7.78 24.99
N GLN A 82 -2.22 9.07 24.95
CA GLN A 82 -3.21 9.74 25.82
C GLN A 82 -4.62 9.69 25.21
N ASN A 83 -5.66 9.81 26.03
CA ASN A 83 -7.06 9.92 25.60
C ASN A 83 -7.61 8.73 24.79
N ALA A 84 -6.88 7.63 24.67
CA ALA A 84 -7.43 6.39 24.13
C ALA A 84 -8.54 5.87 25.05
N VAL A 85 -9.58 5.29 24.46
CA VAL A 85 -10.66 4.62 25.19
C VAL A 85 -10.36 3.13 25.16
N VAL A 86 -10.04 2.57 26.32
CA VAL A 86 -9.90 1.13 26.52
C VAL A 86 -11.24 0.61 26.98
N SER A 87 -11.76 -0.40 26.30
CA SER A 87 -13.00 -1.09 26.66
C SER A 87 -12.72 -2.57 26.84
N ILE A 88 -13.30 -3.18 27.87
CA ILE A 88 -13.15 -4.61 28.14
C ILE A 88 -14.49 -5.31 28.25
N TRP A 89 -14.51 -6.61 27.91
CA TRP A 89 -15.61 -7.52 28.20
C TRP A 89 -15.10 -8.94 28.41
N HIS A 90 -15.77 -9.69 29.27
CA HIS A 90 -15.42 -11.09 29.54
C HIS A 90 -16.58 -11.86 30.16
N ALA A 91 -16.45 -13.19 30.22
CA ALA A 91 -17.39 -14.08 30.90
C ALA A 91 -17.41 -13.86 32.42
N ASN A 92 -18.48 -14.31 33.08
CA ASN A 92 -18.49 -14.39 34.55
C ASN A 92 -17.55 -15.50 35.05
N SER A 93 -17.46 -15.65 36.37
CA SER A 93 -16.63 -16.68 37.04
C SER A 93 -16.98 -18.13 36.68
N ARG A 94 -18.12 -18.37 36.02
CA ARG A 94 -18.56 -19.68 35.53
C ARG A 94 -18.27 -19.92 34.04
N GLY A 95 -17.66 -18.95 33.34
CA GLY A 95 -17.38 -19.09 31.92
C GLY A 95 -18.55 -18.72 31.00
N VAL A 96 -19.58 -18.05 31.52
CA VAL A 96 -20.75 -17.65 30.74
C VAL A 96 -20.60 -16.21 30.26
N ASN A 97 -20.58 -16.01 28.94
CA ASN A 97 -20.50 -14.70 28.32
C ASN A 97 -21.88 -14.01 28.32
N HIS A 98 -21.93 -12.76 28.80
CA HIS A 98 -23.16 -11.97 28.93
C HIS A 98 -23.78 -11.55 27.58
N TYR A 99 -23.04 -11.70 26.50
CA TYR A 99 -23.42 -11.20 25.17
C TYR A 99 -23.65 -12.30 24.15
N ASP A 100 -23.51 -13.57 24.56
CA ASP A 100 -23.92 -14.70 23.73
C ASP A 100 -25.45 -14.76 23.63
N LYS A 101 -25.96 -14.99 22.41
CA LYS A 101 -27.38 -14.96 22.08
C LYS A 101 -28.17 -16.16 22.61
N ASN A 102 -27.47 -17.23 23.03
CA ASN A 102 -28.07 -18.53 23.36
C ASN A 102 -28.06 -18.86 24.88
N ILE A 103 -27.81 -17.89 25.75
CA ILE A 103 -27.68 -18.10 27.20
C ILE A 103 -29.00 -17.85 27.93
N GLU A 104 -29.32 -18.71 28.91
CA GLU A 104 -30.46 -18.52 29.82
C GLU A 104 -30.12 -17.52 30.94
N ASP A 105 -31.06 -16.64 31.32
CA ASP A 105 -30.85 -15.59 32.33
C ASP A 105 -30.38 -16.12 33.70
N ASN A 106 -30.72 -17.37 34.05
CA ASN A 106 -30.30 -18.03 35.31
C ASN A 106 -28.80 -18.41 35.34
N GLN A 107 -28.12 -18.41 34.18
CA GLN A 107 -26.69 -18.70 34.03
C GLN A 107 -25.82 -17.43 34.16
N LEU A 108 -26.43 -16.25 34.04
CA LEU A 108 -25.74 -14.98 34.21
C LEU A 108 -25.55 -14.65 35.70
N ASP A 109 -24.60 -13.75 35.97
CA ASP A 109 -24.50 -13.14 37.30
C ASP A 109 -25.28 -11.81 37.25
N PRO A 110 -26.41 -11.68 37.98
CA PRO A 110 -27.24 -10.48 37.90
C PRO A 110 -26.53 -9.22 38.40
N ASN A 111 -25.42 -9.37 39.12
CA ASN A 111 -24.65 -8.29 39.73
C ASN A 111 -23.38 -7.96 38.93
N PHE A 112 -23.01 -8.74 37.92
CA PHE A 112 -21.84 -8.51 37.10
C PHE A 112 -22.19 -7.59 35.92
N ALA A 113 -21.31 -6.62 35.62
CA ALA A 113 -21.55 -5.67 34.54
C ALA A 113 -21.28 -6.25 33.14
N GLY A 114 -20.45 -7.30 33.03
CA GLY A 114 -20.07 -7.95 31.77
C GLY A 114 -19.04 -7.17 30.95
N SER A 115 -19.15 -5.84 30.91
CA SER A 115 -18.24 -4.96 30.19
C SER A 115 -18.09 -3.59 30.87
N GLY A 116 -17.04 -2.87 30.50
CA GLY A 116 -16.77 -1.51 30.94
C GLY A 116 -15.78 -0.78 30.05
N ARG A 117 -15.57 0.50 30.30
CA ARG A 117 -14.59 1.33 29.57
C ARG A 117 -13.84 2.28 30.49
N PHE A 118 -12.66 2.69 30.06
CA PHE A 118 -11.78 3.63 30.74
C PHE A 118 -11.13 4.57 29.72
N VAL A 119 -11.03 5.86 30.05
CA VAL A 119 -10.30 6.84 29.23
C VAL A 119 -8.89 6.98 29.79
N VAL A 120 -7.91 6.64 28.97
CA VAL A 120 -6.50 6.60 29.30
C VAL A 120 -5.97 7.99 29.67
N ASN A 121 -5.13 8.06 30.71
CA ASN A 121 -4.56 9.32 31.16
C ASN A 121 -3.42 9.82 30.24
N ASN A 122 -2.86 11.00 30.54
CA ASN A 122 -1.77 11.60 29.76
C ASN A 122 -0.45 10.81 29.75
N LEU A 123 -0.30 9.82 30.64
CA LEU A 123 0.84 8.93 30.71
C LEU A 123 0.56 7.56 30.08
N GLY A 124 -0.62 7.37 29.47
CA GLY A 124 -0.97 6.11 28.83
C GLY A 124 -1.61 5.07 29.77
N TYR A 125 -1.83 5.37 31.06
CA TYR A 125 -2.34 4.35 31.99
C TYR A 125 -3.85 4.16 31.94
N TYR A 126 -4.28 2.90 32.07
CA TYR A 126 -5.66 2.49 32.32
C TYR A 126 -5.76 1.52 33.49
N ASN A 127 -6.97 1.40 34.05
CA ASN A 127 -7.26 0.39 35.07
C ASN A 127 -8.73 -0.05 35.05
N PHE A 128 -8.96 -1.30 35.48
CA PHE A 128 -10.27 -1.89 35.69
C PHE A 128 -10.33 -2.67 37.00
N ILE A 129 -11.52 -2.69 37.61
CA ILE A 129 -11.84 -3.53 38.77
C ILE A 129 -12.90 -4.53 38.31
N THR A 130 -12.61 -5.82 38.37
CA THR A 130 -13.53 -6.86 37.88
C THR A 130 -13.38 -8.17 38.67
N ILE A 131 -14.01 -9.24 38.20
CA ILE A 131 -13.82 -10.61 38.71
C ILE A 131 -13.01 -11.45 37.73
N ALA A 132 -12.30 -12.46 38.20
CA ALA A 132 -11.65 -13.44 37.34
C ALA A 132 -12.70 -14.20 36.50
N PRO A 133 -12.55 -14.26 35.16
CA PRO A 133 -13.45 -15.03 34.30
C PRO A 133 -13.25 -16.54 34.48
N GLY A 134 -14.29 -17.32 34.23
CA GLY A 134 -14.17 -18.76 34.03
C GLY A 134 -13.78 -19.10 32.58
N LYS A 135 -13.47 -20.37 32.33
CA LYS A 135 -13.19 -20.91 30.98
C LYS A 135 -14.41 -20.86 30.06
N ILE A 136 -14.19 -20.61 28.78
CA ILE A 136 -15.26 -20.54 27.76
C ILE A 136 -15.04 -21.68 26.76
N GLY A 137 -15.80 -22.77 26.89
CA GLY A 137 -15.54 -23.98 26.09
C GLY A 137 -14.11 -24.49 26.32
N ASP A 138 -13.36 -24.66 25.23
CA ASP A 138 -11.95 -25.07 25.26
C ASP A 138 -10.97 -23.90 25.44
N ARG A 139 -11.47 -22.66 25.55
CA ARG A 139 -10.65 -21.47 25.74
C ARG A 139 -10.21 -21.30 27.19
N ALA A 140 -8.96 -20.90 27.39
CA ALA A 140 -8.44 -20.48 28.69
C ALA A 140 -9.23 -19.25 29.21
N PRO A 141 -9.25 -19.00 30.53
CA PRO A 141 -9.83 -17.76 31.05
C PRO A 141 -9.11 -16.56 30.42
N HIS A 142 -9.87 -15.61 29.87
CA HIS A 142 -9.31 -14.45 29.20
C HIS A 142 -10.24 -13.24 29.27
N ILE A 143 -9.70 -12.06 28.97
CA ILE A 143 -10.44 -10.80 28.88
C ILE A 143 -10.22 -10.19 27.51
N ASN A 144 -11.30 -9.80 26.85
CA ASN A 144 -11.25 -9.14 25.56
C ASN A 144 -11.02 -7.64 25.74
N PHE A 145 -10.17 -7.07 24.89
CA PHE A 145 -9.81 -5.66 24.87
C PHE A 145 -10.18 -5.03 23.53
N LEU A 146 -10.66 -3.80 23.61
CA LEU A 146 -10.90 -2.90 22.50
C LEU A 146 -10.24 -1.57 22.85
N VAL A 147 -9.32 -1.10 22.02
CA VAL A 147 -8.68 0.21 22.17
C VAL A 147 -9.10 1.10 21.00
N GLN A 148 -9.65 2.26 21.33
CA GLN A 148 -10.12 3.25 20.34
C GLN A 148 -9.40 4.57 20.57
N HIS A 149 -8.83 5.14 19.51
CA HIS A 149 -8.19 6.44 19.53
C HIS A 149 -8.40 7.13 18.18
N PRO A 150 -8.51 8.47 18.08
CA PRO A 150 -8.68 9.15 16.79
C PRO A 150 -7.53 8.93 15.79
N ASP A 151 -6.31 8.76 16.30
CA ASP A 151 -5.08 8.63 15.50
C ASP A 151 -4.57 7.19 15.37
N PHE A 152 -5.36 6.18 15.75
CA PHE A 152 -5.02 4.77 15.58
C PHE A 152 -6.26 4.02 15.08
N PRO A 153 -6.10 2.97 14.24
CA PRO A 153 -7.22 2.09 13.92
C PRO A 153 -7.81 1.49 15.20
N GLU A 154 -9.08 1.09 15.12
CA GLU A 154 -9.68 0.29 16.18
C GLU A 154 -8.85 -0.98 16.37
N PHE A 155 -8.31 -1.18 17.57
CA PHE A 155 -7.43 -2.30 17.89
C PHE A 155 -8.13 -3.24 18.86
N THR A 156 -8.10 -4.53 18.59
CA THR A 156 -8.65 -5.55 19.49
C THR A 156 -7.65 -6.63 19.85
N THR A 157 -7.68 -7.09 21.10
CA THR A 157 -6.78 -8.16 21.56
C THR A 157 -7.40 -8.91 22.75
N GLN A 158 -6.69 -9.90 23.28
CA GLN A 158 -7.08 -10.68 24.45
C GLN A 158 -5.95 -10.73 25.48
N MET A 159 -6.33 -10.63 26.76
CA MET A 159 -5.43 -10.82 27.89
C MET A 159 -5.71 -12.19 28.53
N PHE A 160 -4.67 -13.01 28.63
CA PHE A 160 -4.65 -14.28 29.36
C PHE A 160 -3.94 -14.11 30.70
N PHE A 161 -4.11 -15.06 31.61
CA PHE A 161 -3.62 -14.94 32.99
C PHE A 161 -2.39 -15.84 33.24
N ALA A 162 -1.34 -15.29 33.85
CA ALA A 162 -0.10 -16.03 34.11
C ALA A 162 -0.22 -17.17 35.13
N ASP A 163 -1.25 -17.18 35.99
CA ASP A 163 -1.54 -18.29 36.92
C ASP A 163 -2.35 -19.43 36.28
N HIS A 164 -2.67 -19.34 34.99
CA HIS A 164 -3.43 -20.34 34.23
C HIS A 164 -2.56 -21.10 33.20
N ASN A 165 -1.29 -21.35 33.51
CA ASN A 165 -0.33 -21.96 32.56
C ASN A 165 -0.83 -23.23 31.87
N CYS A 166 -1.43 -24.17 32.59
CA CYS A 166 -1.94 -25.41 31.98
C CYS A 166 -3.10 -25.17 30.99
N ASP A 167 -3.91 -24.14 31.26
CA ASP A 167 -5.05 -23.78 30.41
C ASP A 167 -4.54 -23.03 29.18
N ASN A 168 -3.58 -22.11 29.37
CA ASN A 168 -2.95 -21.32 28.31
C ASN A 168 -2.23 -22.23 27.30
N CYS A 169 -1.60 -23.33 27.74
CA CYS A 169 -0.92 -24.29 26.86
C CYS A 169 -1.86 -25.00 25.87
N ALA A 170 -3.17 -25.00 26.13
CA ALA A 170 -4.17 -25.68 25.31
C ALA A 170 -5.12 -24.69 24.60
N ASP A 171 -4.92 -23.38 24.76
CA ASP A 171 -5.79 -22.39 24.12
C ASP A 171 -5.42 -22.22 22.64
N PRO A 172 -6.36 -22.45 21.70
CA PRO A 172 -6.08 -22.42 20.27
C PRO A 172 -5.66 -21.02 19.77
N VAL A 173 -6.09 -19.93 20.43
CA VAL A 173 -5.69 -18.57 20.03
C VAL A 173 -4.27 -18.27 20.49
N LEU A 174 -3.86 -18.76 21.66
CA LEU A 174 -2.46 -18.61 22.09
C LEU A 174 -1.50 -19.43 21.22
N GLU A 175 -1.92 -20.62 20.74
CA GLU A 175 -1.12 -21.51 19.89
C GLU A 175 -0.59 -20.80 18.63
N ASP A 176 -1.42 -19.97 17.99
CA ASP A 176 -1.06 -19.18 16.80
C ASP A 176 0.15 -18.24 17.04
N PHE A 177 0.37 -17.82 18.28
CA PHE A 177 1.47 -16.91 18.67
C PHE A 177 2.63 -17.61 19.39
N VAL A 178 2.59 -18.93 19.57
CA VAL A 178 3.71 -19.67 20.18
C VAL A 178 4.90 -19.70 19.22
N SER A 179 4.65 -19.96 17.93
CA SER A 179 5.69 -20.15 16.91
C SER A 179 6.56 -18.91 16.66
N ASN A 180 6.00 -17.72 16.87
CA ASN A 180 6.69 -16.43 16.68
C ASN A 180 7.14 -15.77 18.00
N GLY A 181 6.93 -16.45 19.14
CA GLY A 181 7.32 -15.96 20.47
C GLY A 181 6.46 -14.82 21.04
N LEU A 182 5.38 -14.43 20.36
CA LEU A 182 4.54 -13.29 20.77
C LEU A 182 3.47 -13.66 21.80
N ALA A 183 3.20 -14.95 22.05
CA ALA A 183 2.22 -15.40 23.05
C ALA A 183 2.48 -14.81 24.45
N SER A 184 3.75 -14.59 24.80
CA SER A 184 4.14 -13.97 26.07
C SER A 184 3.61 -12.54 26.26
N LEU A 185 3.36 -11.80 25.17
CA LEU A 185 2.79 -10.45 25.21
C LEU A 185 1.30 -10.45 25.54
N LEU A 186 0.62 -11.59 25.39
CA LEU A 186 -0.80 -11.76 25.68
C LEU A 186 -1.06 -12.29 27.09
N ILE A 187 -0.02 -12.75 27.80
CA ILE A 187 -0.13 -13.35 29.15
C ILE A 187 0.25 -12.30 30.20
N ALA A 188 -0.74 -11.83 30.96
CA ALA A 188 -0.55 -10.82 31.99
C ALA A 188 0.04 -11.40 33.28
N PRO A 189 1.22 -10.94 33.73
CA PRO A 189 1.74 -11.27 35.06
C PRO A 189 0.90 -10.58 36.15
N PHE A 190 0.96 -11.11 37.38
CA PHE A 190 0.26 -10.52 38.52
C PHE A 190 1.13 -10.31 39.74
N THR A 191 0.72 -9.35 40.56
CA THR A 191 1.20 -9.11 41.91
C THR A 191 0.00 -8.95 42.86
N TYR A 192 0.25 -8.83 44.17
CA TYR A 192 -0.77 -8.44 45.13
C TYR A 192 -0.60 -6.98 45.51
N ASN A 193 -1.67 -6.19 45.47
CA ASN A 193 -1.65 -4.82 45.95
C ASN A 193 -1.77 -4.74 47.49
N ASP A 194 -1.72 -3.53 48.05
CA ASP A 194 -1.79 -3.29 49.51
C ASP A 194 -3.08 -3.84 50.18
N GLN A 195 -4.13 -4.10 49.41
CA GLN A 195 -5.38 -4.70 49.88
C GLN A 195 -5.41 -6.22 49.70
N VAL A 196 -4.28 -6.83 49.32
CA VAL A 196 -4.12 -8.26 49.03
C VAL A 196 -5.04 -8.72 47.88
N ILE A 197 -5.27 -7.84 46.91
CA ILE A 197 -6.04 -8.15 45.70
C ILE A 197 -5.06 -8.42 44.55
N LYS A 198 -5.28 -9.51 43.81
CA LYS A 198 -4.50 -9.83 42.61
C LYS A 198 -4.64 -8.70 41.58
N THR A 199 -3.51 -8.17 41.16
CA THR A 199 -3.40 -7.08 40.18
C THR A 199 -2.60 -7.56 38.98
N TYR A 200 -3.28 -7.72 37.85
CA TYR A 200 -2.68 -8.12 36.57
C TYR A 200 -2.19 -6.89 35.81
N THR A 201 -0.97 -6.96 35.28
CA THR A 201 -0.41 -5.91 34.44
C THR A 201 -0.47 -6.34 32.99
N PHE A 202 -1.17 -5.58 32.15
CA PHE A 202 -1.27 -5.84 30.71
C PHE A 202 -0.95 -4.56 29.96
N ASN A 203 0.17 -4.52 29.26
CA ASN A 203 0.53 -3.34 28.46
C ASN A 203 0.15 -3.60 27.01
N ILE A 204 -0.38 -2.57 26.36
CA ILE A 204 -0.79 -2.65 24.96
C ILE A 204 0.06 -1.65 24.17
N THR A 205 0.85 -2.18 23.25
CA THR A 205 1.57 -1.38 22.26
C THR A 205 0.75 -1.38 20.98
N LEU A 206 0.27 -0.21 20.57
CA LEU A 206 -0.42 -0.04 19.30
C LEU A 206 0.61 0.11 18.18
N GLY A 207 0.61 -0.83 17.23
CA GLY A 207 1.26 -0.63 15.94
C GLY A 207 0.37 0.15 14.99
N GLY A 208 1.02 0.88 14.08
CA GLY A 208 0.32 1.76 13.16
C GLY A 208 -0.19 3.03 13.82
N LEU A 209 0.72 3.95 14.15
CA LEU A 209 0.34 5.36 14.19
C LEU A 209 -0.36 5.66 12.86
N GLN A 210 -1.56 6.23 12.89
CA GLN A 210 -2.32 6.56 11.70
C GLN A 210 -1.70 7.79 11.01
N LEU A 211 -0.41 7.72 10.69
CA LEU A 211 0.18 8.42 9.58
C LEU A 211 -0.29 7.82 8.24
N PHE A 212 -1.06 6.72 8.24
CA PHE A 212 -1.47 6.02 7.03
C PHE A 212 -2.89 5.47 7.15
N ALA A 213 -3.87 6.38 7.13
CA ALA A 213 -5.14 6.03 6.51
C ALA A 213 -4.91 5.99 5.00
N THR A 214 -4.92 4.80 4.43
CA THR A 214 -5.17 4.55 3.00
C THR A 214 -6.64 4.82 2.63
N GLU A 215 -7.39 5.56 3.46
CA GLU A 215 -8.60 6.24 2.98
C GLU A 215 -8.17 7.43 2.12
N MET A 216 -7.71 7.13 0.90
CA MET A 216 -7.82 8.10 -0.17
C MET A 216 -9.33 8.21 -0.43
N PRO A 217 -10.00 9.35 -0.15
CA PRO A 217 -11.39 9.52 -0.57
C PRO A 217 -11.36 9.58 -2.09
N ALA A 218 -11.40 8.40 -2.72
CA ALA A 218 -11.44 8.30 -4.16
C ALA A 218 -12.78 8.88 -4.61
N MET A 219 -12.74 9.71 -5.65
CA MET A 219 -13.95 10.23 -6.29
C MET A 219 -14.88 9.04 -6.59
N LYS A 220 -16.14 9.15 -6.14
CA LYS A 220 -17.11 8.07 -6.30
C LYS A 220 -17.60 8.04 -7.74
N ILE A 221 -17.43 6.90 -8.42
CA ILE A 221 -18.11 6.65 -9.68
C ILE A 221 -19.33 5.77 -9.43
N THR A 222 -20.47 6.19 -9.96
CA THR A 222 -21.72 5.40 -9.98
C THR A 222 -22.21 5.23 -11.40
N ILE A 223 -23.02 4.20 -11.65
CA ILE A 223 -23.65 3.97 -12.94
C ILE A 223 -25.15 3.98 -12.71
N SER A 224 -25.87 4.68 -13.57
CA SER A 224 -27.31 4.81 -13.47
C SER A 224 -27.97 4.82 -14.83
N LYS A 225 -29.27 4.61 -14.81
CA LYS A 225 -30.14 4.76 -15.98
C LYS A 225 -30.20 6.23 -16.36
N ILE A 226 -30.43 6.52 -17.64
CA ILE A 226 -30.64 7.89 -18.09
C ILE A 226 -31.84 8.49 -17.36
N SER A 227 -31.60 9.55 -16.58
CA SER A 227 -32.62 10.31 -15.85
C SER A 227 -32.32 11.81 -15.96
N PRO A 228 -33.35 12.67 -16.03
CA PRO A 228 -33.18 14.12 -16.03
C PRO A 228 -32.85 14.70 -14.65
N ASP A 229 -32.84 13.91 -13.57
CA ASP A 229 -32.88 14.41 -12.18
C ASP A 229 -31.55 14.99 -11.67
N PHE A 230 -30.51 15.00 -12.50
CA PHE A 230 -29.20 15.50 -12.11
C PHE A 230 -29.09 17.01 -12.28
N LYS A 231 -28.61 17.70 -11.23
CA LYS A 231 -28.40 19.15 -11.23
C LYS A 231 -27.36 19.60 -12.28
N THR A 232 -26.31 18.79 -12.46
CA THR A 232 -25.29 19.02 -13.48
C THR A 232 -25.19 17.80 -14.38
N ILE A 233 -25.25 18.01 -15.70
CA ILE A 233 -25.06 16.96 -16.70
C ILE A 233 -23.96 17.39 -17.67
N VAL A 234 -23.01 16.50 -17.91
CA VAL A 234 -21.92 16.64 -18.88
C VAL A 234 -22.29 15.85 -20.14
N MET A 235 -22.29 16.52 -21.28
CA MET A 235 -22.66 15.94 -22.58
C MET A 235 -21.54 16.12 -23.59
N GLY A 236 -21.42 15.18 -24.52
CA GLY A 236 -20.39 15.19 -25.57
C GLY A 236 -20.93 15.63 -26.93
N LEU A 237 -20.18 16.48 -27.63
CA LEU A 237 -20.44 16.87 -29.02
C LEU A 237 -19.23 16.51 -29.90
N PHE A 238 -19.41 15.66 -30.91
CA PHE A 238 -18.41 15.49 -31.98
C PHE A 238 -18.40 16.70 -32.91
N GLU A 239 -17.25 16.97 -33.53
CA GLU A 239 -17.14 17.92 -34.63
C GLU A 239 -18.19 17.61 -35.72
N ASP A 240 -18.72 18.66 -36.33
CA ASP A 240 -19.77 18.63 -37.36
C ASP A 240 -21.16 18.13 -36.92
N ASN A 241 -21.33 17.65 -35.68
CA ASN A 241 -22.66 17.33 -35.16
C ASN A 241 -23.43 18.60 -34.78
N GLU A 242 -24.74 18.62 -35.06
CA GLU A 242 -25.65 19.70 -34.65
C GLU A 242 -26.34 19.46 -33.30
N THR A 243 -26.22 18.25 -32.74
CA THR A 243 -26.87 17.87 -31.48
C THR A 243 -25.97 16.96 -30.65
N VAL A 244 -26.07 17.09 -29.34
CA VAL A 244 -25.52 16.13 -28.38
C VAL A 244 -26.42 14.90 -28.27
N ASN A 245 -25.86 13.77 -27.83
CA ASN A 245 -26.64 12.62 -27.41
C ASN A 245 -27.28 12.90 -26.04
N ASP A 246 -28.59 13.15 -26.04
CA ASP A 246 -29.38 13.47 -24.85
C ASP A 246 -30.16 12.26 -24.29
N GLY A 247 -29.98 11.07 -24.89
CA GLY A 247 -30.73 9.87 -24.53
C GLY A 247 -32.24 9.99 -24.71
N GLY A 248 -32.73 11.00 -25.44
CA GLY A 248 -34.15 11.34 -25.57
C GLY A 248 -34.75 12.02 -24.33
N VAL A 249 -33.92 12.42 -23.36
CA VAL A 249 -34.36 12.93 -22.06
C VAL A 249 -34.21 14.45 -21.95
N LEU A 250 -33.36 15.06 -22.77
CA LEU A 250 -33.12 16.50 -22.83
C LEU A 250 -33.31 17.01 -24.27
N GLN A 251 -33.42 18.32 -24.50
CA GLN A 251 -33.56 18.89 -25.85
C GLN A 251 -32.16 19.19 -26.43
N GLY A 252 -31.43 18.15 -26.84
CA GLY A 252 -30.00 18.21 -27.21
C GLY A 252 -29.67 19.26 -28.29
N LYS A 253 -30.51 19.39 -29.32
CA LYS A 253 -30.34 20.41 -30.35
C LYS A 253 -30.49 21.83 -29.80
N GLN A 254 -31.51 22.05 -28.95
CA GLN A 254 -31.74 23.36 -28.33
C GLN A 254 -30.57 23.78 -27.43
N ILE A 255 -29.93 22.83 -26.74
CA ILE A 255 -28.72 23.08 -25.94
C ILE A 255 -27.60 23.63 -26.82
N ILE A 256 -27.33 22.99 -27.96
CA ILE A 256 -26.28 23.43 -28.89
C ILE A 256 -26.63 24.76 -29.54
N ASP A 257 -27.87 24.96 -29.97
CA ASP A 257 -28.33 26.23 -30.56
C ASP A 257 -28.17 27.39 -29.56
N ASN A 258 -28.48 27.17 -28.28
CA ASN A 258 -28.29 28.16 -27.22
C ASN A 258 -26.81 28.50 -26.99
N ILE A 259 -25.93 27.50 -27.05
CA ILE A 259 -24.48 27.73 -26.91
C ILE A 259 -23.95 28.53 -28.10
N LYS A 260 -24.31 28.14 -29.32
CA LYS A 260 -23.85 28.78 -30.57
C LYS A 260 -24.35 30.22 -30.75
N GLN A 261 -25.36 30.67 -29.99
CA GLN A 261 -25.77 32.07 -29.98
C GLN A 261 -24.71 33.01 -29.37
N PHE A 262 -23.83 32.50 -28.51
CA PHE A 262 -22.88 33.32 -27.74
C PHE A 262 -21.43 32.85 -27.81
N SER A 263 -21.15 31.70 -28.42
CA SER A 263 -19.78 31.19 -28.63
C SER A 263 -19.61 30.48 -29.98
N ASP A 264 -18.37 30.42 -30.45
CA ASP A 264 -17.98 29.68 -31.66
C ASP A 264 -17.75 28.17 -31.39
N PHE A 265 -18.43 27.61 -30.38
CA PHE A 265 -18.28 26.20 -29.96
C PHE A 265 -18.58 25.25 -31.11
N ASN A 266 -17.60 24.40 -31.46
CA ASN A 266 -17.68 23.54 -32.64
C ASN A 266 -17.47 22.05 -32.33
N GLY A 267 -17.14 21.70 -31.08
CA GLY A 267 -16.93 20.32 -30.67
C GLY A 267 -15.49 19.84 -30.79
N SER A 268 -14.53 20.75 -30.96
CA SER A 268 -13.08 20.43 -30.96
C SER A 268 -12.69 19.65 -29.71
N PHE A 269 -11.75 18.70 -29.83
CA PHE A 269 -11.39 17.82 -28.70
C PHE A 269 -10.96 18.59 -27.45
N GLY A 270 -11.68 18.41 -26.35
CA GLY A 270 -11.42 19.07 -25.07
C GLY A 270 -11.88 20.53 -24.98
N GLU A 271 -12.64 21.01 -25.96
CA GLU A 271 -13.35 22.29 -25.88
C GLU A 271 -14.50 22.17 -24.86
N PHE A 272 -14.73 23.20 -24.04
CA PHE A 272 -15.84 23.21 -23.07
C PHE A 272 -16.72 24.44 -23.24
N SER A 273 -18.02 24.23 -23.12
CA SER A 273 -19.02 25.28 -22.97
C SER A 273 -20.05 24.87 -21.92
N SER A 274 -20.82 25.82 -21.39
CA SER A 274 -21.89 25.51 -20.46
C SER A 274 -23.10 26.40 -20.66
N THR A 275 -24.27 25.88 -20.30
CA THR A 275 -25.54 26.63 -20.34
C THR A 275 -26.44 26.19 -19.19
N ILE A 276 -27.37 27.05 -18.81
CA ILE A 276 -28.37 26.77 -17.78
C ILE A 276 -29.73 26.61 -18.45
N LEU A 277 -30.37 25.46 -18.24
CA LEU A 277 -31.73 25.23 -18.72
C LEU A 277 -32.76 25.96 -17.84
N PRO A 278 -33.96 26.30 -18.35
CA PRO A 278 -35.00 27.03 -17.61
C PRO A 278 -35.40 26.41 -16.25
N GLU A 279 -35.21 25.11 -16.12
CA GLU A 279 -35.41 24.29 -14.92
C GLU A 279 -34.27 24.37 -13.89
N GLY A 280 -33.27 25.23 -14.12
CA GLY A 280 -32.14 25.46 -13.20
C GLY A 280 -31.04 24.40 -13.28
N LYS A 281 -31.06 23.53 -14.31
CA LYS A 281 -30.02 22.52 -14.55
C LYS A 281 -28.83 23.12 -15.28
N ASN A 282 -27.64 22.77 -14.81
CA ASN A 282 -26.38 23.14 -15.44
C ASN A 282 -25.98 22.06 -16.45
N VAL A 283 -25.84 22.43 -17.72
CA VAL A 283 -25.35 21.53 -18.77
C VAL A 283 -23.96 21.98 -19.16
N VAL A 284 -22.99 21.08 -19.01
CA VAL A 284 -21.61 21.27 -19.50
C VAL A 284 -21.49 20.45 -20.78
N VAL A 285 -21.12 21.09 -21.89
CA VAL A 285 -20.88 20.41 -23.15
C VAL A 285 -19.38 20.35 -23.39
N VAL A 286 -18.87 19.16 -23.68
CA VAL A 286 -17.48 18.89 -24.02
C VAL A 286 -17.35 18.47 -25.48
N GLY A 287 -16.39 19.04 -26.19
CA GLY A 287 -16.04 18.65 -27.54
C GLY A 287 -15.26 17.34 -27.58
N LEU A 288 -15.73 16.39 -28.36
CA LEU A 288 -15.15 15.06 -28.52
C LEU A 288 -14.15 14.98 -29.69
N GLY A 289 -14.02 16.07 -30.46
CA GLY A 289 -13.24 16.13 -31.69
C GLY A 289 -13.93 15.39 -32.84
N LYS A 290 -13.13 14.99 -33.83
CA LYS A 290 -13.64 14.21 -34.97
C LYS A 290 -13.99 12.78 -34.58
N LYS A 291 -15.10 12.29 -35.12
CA LYS A 291 -15.66 10.97 -34.82
C LYS A 291 -14.79 9.81 -35.33
N ASP A 292 -14.10 9.98 -36.46
CA ASP A 292 -13.20 8.98 -37.04
C ASP A 292 -11.89 8.79 -36.27
N GLU A 293 -11.50 9.77 -35.44
CA GLU A 293 -10.36 9.69 -34.53
C GLU A 293 -10.74 9.22 -33.11
N TRP A 294 -12.03 8.92 -32.86
CA TRP A 294 -12.51 8.52 -31.53
C TRP A 294 -12.07 7.10 -31.19
N ASN A 295 -11.42 6.94 -30.04
CA ASN A 295 -10.90 5.66 -29.54
C ASN A 295 -10.82 5.66 -28.01
N GLU A 296 -10.48 4.52 -27.42
CA GLU A 296 -10.40 4.36 -25.96
C GLU A 296 -9.44 5.36 -25.28
N ASN A 297 -8.33 5.72 -25.93
CA ASN A 297 -7.41 6.71 -25.39
C ASN A 297 -8.04 8.12 -25.38
N LYS A 298 -8.80 8.50 -26.41
CA LYS A 298 -9.57 9.76 -26.40
C LYS A 298 -10.68 9.74 -25.35
N GLU A 299 -11.34 8.60 -25.11
CA GLU A 299 -12.32 8.43 -24.03
C GLU A 299 -11.70 8.69 -22.65
N LEU A 300 -10.55 8.09 -22.36
CA LEU A 300 -9.83 8.29 -21.11
C LEU A 300 -9.39 9.75 -20.93
N ASN A 301 -8.75 10.32 -21.96
CA ASN A 301 -8.23 11.68 -21.89
C ASN A 301 -9.36 12.72 -21.74
N ILE A 302 -10.52 12.52 -22.40
CA ILE A 302 -11.65 13.45 -22.22
C ILE A 302 -12.20 13.36 -20.79
N GLY A 303 -12.21 12.17 -20.18
CA GLY A 303 -12.57 11.97 -18.79
C GLY A 303 -11.72 12.80 -17.83
N GLY A 304 -10.40 12.74 -18.01
CA GLY A 304 -9.46 13.55 -17.26
C GLY A 304 -9.68 15.06 -17.42
N LYS A 305 -9.94 15.51 -18.65
CA LYS A 305 -10.30 16.92 -18.93
C LYS A 305 -11.61 17.32 -18.25
N ILE A 306 -12.64 16.47 -18.28
CA ILE A 306 -13.93 16.69 -17.61
C ILE A 306 -13.70 16.88 -16.10
N TYR A 307 -12.91 16.02 -15.46
CA TYR A 307 -12.58 16.16 -14.04
C TYR A 307 -11.95 17.53 -13.72
N CYS A 308 -10.97 17.95 -14.53
CA CYS A 308 -10.34 19.26 -14.36
C CYS A 308 -11.32 20.43 -14.55
N GLU A 309 -12.20 20.33 -15.54
CA GLU A 309 -13.20 21.36 -15.81
C GLU A 309 -14.25 21.46 -14.69
N LEU A 310 -14.73 20.32 -14.19
CA LEU A 310 -15.67 20.27 -13.06
C LEU A 310 -15.05 20.92 -11.80
N ASN A 311 -13.77 20.64 -11.51
CA ASN A 311 -13.05 21.31 -10.43
C ASN A 311 -12.93 22.84 -10.66
N ARG A 312 -12.64 23.27 -11.89
CA ARG A 312 -12.57 24.71 -12.27
C ARG A 312 -13.91 25.40 -12.03
N LEU A 313 -15.02 24.73 -12.37
CA LEU A 313 -16.39 25.21 -12.18
C LEU A 313 -16.91 25.01 -10.75
N LYS A 314 -16.12 24.40 -9.86
CA LYS A 314 -16.49 24.06 -8.47
C LYS A 314 -17.72 23.17 -8.36
N ILE A 315 -17.84 22.21 -9.28
CA ILE A 315 -18.92 21.24 -9.33
C ILE A 315 -18.48 19.96 -8.61
N LYS A 316 -19.14 19.64 -7.51
CA LYS A 316 -18.85 18.44 -6.71
C LYS A 316 -19.46 17.17 -7.27
N LYS A 317 -20.60 17.28 -7.96
CA LYS A 317 -21.36 16.15 -8.48
C LYS A 317 -21.84 16.42 -9.89
N ALA A 318 -21.62 15.48 -10.80
CA ALA A 318 -22.08 15.57 -12.18
C ALA A 318 -22.46 14.20 -12.74
N ALA A 319 -23.42 14.19 -13.65
CA ALA A 319 -23.70 13.01 -14.47
C ALA A 319 -23.03 13.15 -15.84
N ILE A 320 -22.51 12.05 -16.41
CA ILE A 320 -21.92 12.02 -17.74
C ILE A 320 -22.85 11.24 -18.68
N LEU A 321 -23.23 11.87 -19.78
CA LEU A 321 -23.99 11.29 -20.87
C LEU A 321 -23.27 11.59 -22.19
N ILE A 322 -22.40 10.68 -22.60
CA ILE A 322 -21.55 10.82 -23.80
C ILE A 322 -21.76 9.59 -24.68
N GLU A 323 -21.82 9.80 -26.00
CA GLU A 323 -21.87 8.70 -26.98
C GLU A 323 -20.55 7.91 -26.95
N GLY A 324 -20.63 6.57 -27.00
CA GLY A 324 -19.46 5.68 -26.90
C GLY A 324 -19.38 5.00 -25.53
N ASN A 325 -18.17 4.63 -25.11
CA ASN A 325 -17.96 3.97 -23.82
C ASN A 325 -17.83 5.02 -22.69
N ALA A 326 -18.97 5.49 -22.19
CA ALA A 326 -19.02 6.47 -21.10
C ALA A 326 -18.37 5.96 -19.78
N VAL A 327 -18.19 4.64 -19.64
CA VAL A 327 -17.46 4.04 -18.52
C VAL A 327 -15.96 4.35 -18.61
N ASN A 328 -15.36 4.27 -19.80
CA ASN A 328 -13.96 4.67 -20.03
C ASN A 328 -13.74 6.15 -19.74
N VAL A 329 -14.71 7.01 -20.09
CA VAL A 329 -14.66 8.43 -19.73
C VAL A 329 -14.63 8.64 -18.22
N ALA A 330 -15.52 7.97 -17.48
CA ALA A 330 -15.49 8.04 -16.02
C ALA A 330 -14.21 7.46 -15.41
N TYR A 331 -13.65 6.41 -16.01
CA TYR A 331 -12.36 5.86 -15.59
C TYR A 331 -11.20 6.84 -15.81
N GLY A 332 -11.18 7.57 -16.93
CA GLY A 332 -10.20 8.63 -17.16
C GLY A 332 -10.29 9.77 -16.13
N ALA A 333 -11.52 10.16 -15.77
CA ALA A 333 -11.77 11.11 -14.69
C ALA A 333 -11.29 10.57 -13.33
N PHE A 334 -11.53 9.29 -13.06
CA PHE A 334 -11.05 8.58 -11.88
C PHE A 334 -9.53 8.62 -11.81
N LEU A 335 -8.81 8.16 -12.84
CA LEU A 335 -7.33 8.18 -12.85
C LEU A 335 -6.75 9.58 -12.60
N ARG A 336 -7.39 10.62 -13.13
CA ARG A 336 -7.00 12.01 -12.94
C ARG A 336 -7.23 12.52 -11.51
N SER A 337 -8.15 11.91 -10.77
CA SER A 337 -8.50 12.34 -9.40
C SER A 337 -7.47 11.97 -8.34
N PHE A 338 -6.40 11.24 -8.70
CA PHE A 338 -5.32 10.93 -7.75
C PHE A 338 -4.75 12.22 -7.15
N LYS A 339 -4.59 12.21 -5.83
CA LYS A 339 -4.01 13.32 -5.08
C LYS A 339 -3.18 12.78 -3.94
N PHE A 340 -2.01 13.38 -3.75
CA PHE A 340 -1.13 13.10 -2.63
C PHE A 340 -0.91 14.39 -1.83
N ASP A 341 -1.77 14.64 -0.85
CA ASP A 341 -1.71 15.81 0.04
C ASP A 341 -1.47 15.47 1.51
N LYS A 342 -1.13 14.21 1.78
CA LYS A 342 -0.85 13.65 3.12
C LYS A 342 0.02 14.53 4.02
N TYR A 343 1.05 15.15 3.47
CA TYR A 343 1.98 16.01 4.24
C TYR A 343 1.61 17.50 4.25
N LYS A 344 0.49 17.89 3.62
CA LYS A 344 0.02 19.27 3.62
C LYS A 344 -0.81 19.53 4.87
N THR A 345 -0.30 20.36 5.77
CA THR A 345 -1.02 20.78 7.00
C THR A 345 -2.10 21.85 6.75
N LYS A 346 -2.03 22.54 5.60
CA LYS A 346 -3.05 23.50 5.17
C LYS A 346 -3.68 22.98 3.89
N LYS A 347 -4.99 22.72 3.95
CA LYS A 347 -5.79 22.45 2.76
C LYS A 347 -6.07 23.78 2.07
N ASP A 348 -5.98 23.79 0.74
CA ASP A 348 -6.37 24.97 -0.03
C ASP A 348 -7.90 24.99 -0.13
N GLU A 349 -8.55 25.80 0.71
CA GLU A 349 -10.00 25.95 0.76
C GLU A 349 -10.61 26.48 -0.56
N LYS A 350 -9.79 27.01 -1.48
CA LYS A 350 -10.25 27.48 -2.79
C LYS A 350 -10.46 26.34 -3.78
N ILE A 351 -9.89 25.16 -3.52
CA ILE A 351 -10.03 23.98 -4.38
C ILE A 351 -11.31 23.24 -3.96
N THR A 352 -12.30 23.24 -4.86
CA THR A 352 -13.45 22.33 -4.76
C THR A 352 -13.10 21.06 -5.50
N GLU A 353 -13.31 19.91 -4.87
CA GLU A 353 -13.03 18.60 -5.45
C GLU A 353 -14.32 17.95 -5.95
N VAL A 354 -14.24 17.31 -7.12
CA VAL A 354 -15.31 16.42 -7.59
C VAL A 354 -15.40 15.22 -6.64
N GLU A 355 -16.55 15.08 -5.99
CA GLU A 355 -16.87 14.01 -5.05
C GLU A 355 -17.50 12.81 -5.76
N GLU A 356 -18.32 13.05 -6.80
CA GLU A 356 -19.10 12.01 -7.46
C GLU A 356 -19.32 12.28 -8.95
N ILE A 357 -19.08 11.25 -9.78
CA ILE A 357 -19.48 11.22 -11.19
C ILE A 357 -20.46 10.04 -11.39
N THR A 358 -21.60 10.31 -12.01
CA THR A 358 -22.58 9.29 -12.37
C THR A 358 -22.59 9.06 -13.87
N VAL A 359 -22.26 7.87 -14.34
CA VAL A 359 -22.35 7.50 -15.76
C VAL A 359 -23.80 7.14 -16.08
N LEU A 360 -24.38 7.82 -17.06
CA LEU A 360 -25.73 7.54 -17.54
C LEU A 360 -25.67 6.62 -18.75
N VAL A 361 -26.29 5.45 -18.63
CA VAL A 361 -26.35 4.44 -19.69
C VAL A 361 -27.80 4.02 -19.94
N LYS A 362 -28.04 3.44 -21.12
CA LYS A 362 -29.36 2.83 -21.41
C LYS A 362 -29.62 1.66 -20.48
N ASP A 363 -30.90 1.36 -20.25
CA ASP A 363 -31.32 0.27 -19.37
C ASP A 363 -30.68 -1.08 -19.75
N GLU A 364 -30.62 -1.39 -21.04
CA GLU A 364 -29.99 -2.63 -21.52
C GLU A 364 -28.46 -2.69 -21.31
N GLN A 365 -27.81 -1.56 -21.04
CA GLN A 365 -26.35 -1.46 -20.86
C GLN A 365 -25.92 -1.44 -19.38
N LEU A 366 -26.86 -1.20 -18.46
CA LEU A 366 -26.57 -0.96 -17.03
C LEU A 366 -25.69 -2.06 -16.42
N SER A 367 -26.10 -3.32 -16.51
CA SER A 367 -25.38 -4.42 -15.87
C SER A 367 -23.98 -4.64 -16.47
N ASN A 368 -23.82 -4.46 -17.78
CA ASN A 368 -22.52 -4.59 -18.42
C ASN A 368 -21.60 -3.44 -18.02
N ALA A 369 -22.12 -2.21 -18.00
CA ALA A 369 -21.36 -1.04 -17.58
C ALA A 369 -20.88 -1.17 -16.12
N GLU A 370 -21.73 -1.65 -15.21
CA GLU A 370 -21.37 -1.90 -13.80
C GLU A 370 -20.22 -2.88 -13.68
N ARG A 371 -20.29 -4.00 -14.40
CA ARG A 371 -19.22 -5.01 -14.42
C ARG A 371 -17.93 -4.45 -15.01
N SER A 372 -18.01 -3.80 -16.17
CA SER A 372 -16.83 -3.20 -16.82
C SER A 372 -16.16 -2.16 -15.94
N PHE A 373 -16.94 -1.31 -15.26
CA PHE A 373 -16.36 -0.31 -14.36
C PHE A 373 -15.72 -0.93 -13.13
N GLU A 374 -16.27 -2.00 -12.57
CA GLU A 374 -15.65 -2.66 -11.42
C GLU A 374 -14.25 -3.18 -11.78
N HIS A 375 -14.07 -3.79 -12.96
CA HIS A 375 -12.73 -4.17 -13.43
C HIS A 375 -11.78 -2.97 -13.56
N LEU A 376 -12.23 -1.86 -14.14
CA LEU A 376 -11.42 -0.65 -14.29
C LEU A 376 -11.13 0.04 -12.96
N ARG A 377 -12.06 -0.03 -11.99
CA ARG A 377 -11.87 0.48 -10.63
C ARG A 377 -10.71 -0.24 -9.97
N GLN A 378 -10.67 -1.58 -10.04
CA GLN A 378 -9.57 -2.37 -9.48
C GLN A 378 -8.22 -1.97 -10.10
N GLU A 379 -8.15 -1.77 -11.42
CA GLU A 379 -6.94 -1.26 -12.08
C GLU A 379 -6.56 0.14 -11.59
N GLY A 380 -7.51 1.08 -11.50
CA GLY A 380 -7.25 2.44 -11.06
C GLY A 380 -6.79 2.55 -9.61
N GLU A 381 -7.39 1.79 -8.70
CA GLU A 381 -6.96 1.70 -7.30
C GLU A 381 -5.54 1.12 -7.19
N SER A 382 -5.20 0.15 -8.05
CA SER A 382 -3.84 -0.39 -8.15
C SER A 382 -2.82 0.66 -8.60
N ILE A 383 -3.19 1.51 -9.55
CA ILE A 383 -2.36 2.64 -10.00
C ILE A 383 -2.20 3.65 -8.87
N PHE A 384 -3.25 3.93 -8.10
CA PHE A 384 -3.16 4.85 -6.96
C PHE A 384 -2.23 4.31 -5.87
N LEU A 385 -2.27 3.00 -5.61
CA LEU A 385 -1.34 2.35 -4.70
C LEU A 385 0.11 2.52 -5.17
N ALA A 386 0.39 2.21 -6.45
CA ALA A 386 1.71 2.38 -7.03
C ALA A 386 2.19 3.85 -6.97
N ARG A 387 1.33 4.80 -7.36
CA ARG A 387 1.64 6.25 -7.29
C ARG A 387 1.89 6.71 -5.86
N SER A 388 1.17 6.16 -4.88
CA SER A 388 1.34 6.49 -3.47
C SER A 388 2.71 6.06 -2.97
N PHE A 389 3.13 4.82 -3.26
CA PHE A 389 4.46 4.35 -2.89
C PHE A 389 5.58 5.17 -3.53
N ILE A 390 5.47 5.47 -4.82
CA ILE A 390 6.45 6.30 -5.54
C ILE A 390 6.54 7.73 -5.00
N THR A 391 5.42 8.26 -4.51
CA THR A 391 5.35 9.64 -4.03
C THR A 391 5.82 9.79 -2.58
N GLU A 392 5.71 8.73 -1.78
CA GLU A 392 6.08 8.70 -0.37
C GLU A 392 7.57 9.08 -0.19
N PRO A 393 7.94 9.92 0.80
CA PRO A 393 9.32 10.32 0.99
C PRO A 393 10.12 9.21 1.69
N PRO A 394 11.45 9.14 1.45
CA PRO A 394 12.28 8.01 1.85
C PRO A 394 12.44 7.88 3.37
N ASN A 395 12.31 8.98 4.12
CA ASN A 395 12.31 8.93 5.59
C ASN A 395 11.05 8.27 6.18
N ILE A 396 10.04 8.03 5.36
CA ILE A 396 8.77 7.41 5.72
C ILE A 396 8.63 6.03 5.08
N LEU A 397 8.96 5.90 3.79
CA LEU A 397 8.97 4.64 3.06
C LEU A 397 10.41 4.17 2.81
N TYR A 398 10.86 3.26 3.66
CA TYR A 398 12.14 2.57 3.60
C TYR A 398 11.87 1.05 3.57
N PRO A 399 12.87 0.17 3.37
CA PRO A 399 12.60 -1.24 2.99
C PRO A 399 11.66 -1.99 3.94
N GLU A 400 11.83 -1.82 5.25
CA GLU A 400 10.96 -2.42 6.28
C GLU A 400 9.52 -1.87 6.21
N SER A 401 9.34 -0.55 6.27
CA SER A 401 8.00 0.06 6.25
C SER A 401 7.29 -0.18 4.92
N TYR A 402 8.04 -0.32 3.82
CA TYR A 402 7.48 -0.67 2.53
C TYR A 402 7.01 -2.14 2.50
N ALA A 403 7.79 -3.09 3.02
CA ALA A 403 7.36 -4.49 3.15
C ALA A 403 6.08 -4.62 4.00
N ASP A 404 6.00 -3.88 5.11
CA ASP A 404 4.82 -3.85 5.98
C ASP A 404 3.58 -3.30 5.26
N HIS A 405 3.75 -2.23 4.48
CA HIS A 405 2.65 -1.69 3.68
C HIS A 405 2.18 -2.65 2.59
N ILE A 406 3.10 -3.33 1.90
CA ILE A 406 2.74 -4.36 0.91
C ILE A 406 1.90 -5.45 1.58
N LYS A 407 2.35 -5.94 2.74
CA LYS A 407 1.62 -6.96 3.50
C LYS A 407 0.23 -6.47 3.92
N LYS A 408 0.13 -5.26 4.45
CA LYS A 408 -1.14 -4.66 4.91
C LYS A 408 -2.15 -4.49 3.78
N GLU A 409 -1.73 -4.02 2.61
CA GLU A 409 -2.66 -3.75 1.51
C GLU A 409 -3.03 -5.01 0.74
N LEU A 410 -2.10 -5.92 0.48
CA LEU A 410 -2.34 -7.06 -0.41
C LEU A 410 -3.00 -8.27 0.28
N THR A 411 -2.76 -8.50 1.56
CA THR A 411 -3.38 -9.66 2.27
C THR A 411 -4.90 -9.57 2.32
N LYS A 412 -5.46 -8.36 2.38
CA LYS A 412 -6.91 -8.10 2.34
C LYS A 412 -7.58 -8.57 1.05
N LEU A 413 -6.81 -8.65 -0.04
CA LEU A 413 -7.26 -9.12 -1.35
C LEU A 413 -7.03 -10.63 -1.55
N GLY A 414 -6.54 -11.34 -0.52
CA GLY A 414 -6.27 -12.77 -0.57
C GLY A 414 -4.92 -13.13 -1.17
N LEU A 415 -3.99 -12.18 -1.34
CA LEU A 415 -2.61 -12.51 -1.73
C LEU A 415 -1.83 -13.06 -0.52
N GLU A 416 -1.01 -14.07 -0.77
CA GLU A 416 -0.05 -14.58 0.21
C GLU A 416 1.24 -13.76 0.14
N ILE A 417 1.73 -13.28 1.29
CA ILE A 417 2.91 -12.43 1.38
C ILE A 417 3.97 -13.10 2.25
N GLU A 418 5.17 -13.25 1.70
CA GLU A 418 6.35 -13.76 2.39
C GLU A 418 7.46 -12.71 2.31
N VAL A 419 8.10 -12.41 3.44
CA VAL A 419 9.16 -11.41 3.53
C VAL A 419 10.43 -12.09 4.00
N LEU A 420 11.51 -11.98 3.23
CA LEU A 420 12.83 -12.41 3.63
C LEU A 420 13.57 -11.24 4.28
N ASP A 421 14.07 -11.48 5.47
CA ASP A 421 14.97 -10.56 6.17
C ASP A 421 16.43 -10.73 5.72
N LYS A 422 17.29 -9.86 6.24
CA LYS A 422 18.73 -9.86 5.97
C LYS A 422 19.38 -11.23 6.24
N LYS A 423 19.04 -11.88 7.35
CA LYS A 423 19.63 -13.15 7.75
C LYS A 423 19.24 -14.27 6.78
N GLN A 424 17.97 -14.32 6.38
CA GLN A 424 17.48 -15.27 5.38
C GLN A 424 18.13 -15.05 4.01
N MET A 425 18.41 -13.79 3.64
CA MET A 425 19.14 -13.45 2.42
C MET A 425 20.63 -13.85 2.51
N GLU A 426 21.27 -13.71 3.67
CA GLU A 426 22.64 -14.19 3.92
C GLU A 426 22.74 -15.72 3.79
N GLU A 427 21.79 -16.45 4.37
CA GLU A 427 21.70 -17.91 4.26
C GLU A 427 21.51 -18.36 2.80
N LYS A 428 20.81 -17.55 2.00
CA LYS A 428 20.62 -17.75 0.55
C LYS A 428 21.76 -17.22 -0.30
N LYS A 429 22.80 -16.62 0.30
CA LYS A 429 23.96 -16.06 -0.40
C LYS A 429 23.61 -14.97 -1.42
N MET A 430 22.62 -14.13 -1.12
CA MET A 430 22.25 -12.97 -1.95
C MET A 430 23.25 -11.82 -1.81
N GLY A 431 24.53 -12.08 -2.12
CA GLY A 431 25.62 -11.14 -1.85
C GLY A 431 25.61 -9.91 -2.76
N ALA A 432 24.95 -9.94 -3.91
CA ALA A 432 24.81 -8.77 -4.76
C ALA A 432 23.82 -7.77 -4.14
N LEU A 433 22.66 -8.24 -3.68
CA LEU A 433 21.66 -7.43 -3.00
C LEU A 433 22.17 -6.92 -1.64
N LEU A 434 22.75 -7.81 -0.83
CA LEU A 434 23.30 -7.45 0.48
C LEU A 434 24.45 -6.44 0.34
N GLY A 435 25.27 -6.56 -0.72
CA GLY A 435 26.33 -5.62 -1.04
C GLY A 435 25.82 -4.20 -1.34
N VAL A 436 24.66 -4.05 -1.96
CA VAL A 436 24.04 -2.73 -2.14
C VAL A 436 23.56 -2.15 -0.80
N ALA A 437 22.91 -2.97 0.03
CA ALA A 437 22.21 -2.50 1.22
C ALA A 437 23.11 -2.19 2.43
N GLN A 438 24.33 -2.74 2.48
CA GLN A 438 25.21 -2.65 3.66
C GLN A 438 25.64 -1.21 4.05
N GLY A 439 25.46 -0.23 3.17
CA GLY A 439 25.71 1.18 3.46
C GLY A 439 24.63 1.85 4.32
N SER A 440 23.41 1.31 4.34
CA SER A 440 22.28 1.88 5.07
C SER A 440 22.10 1.26 6.46
N SER A 441 21.54 2.03 7.39
CA SER A 441 21.00 1.51 8.66
C SER A 441 19.64 0.85 8.52
N LYS A 442 18.98 0.98 7.37
CA LYS A 442 17.68 0.38 7.06
C LYS A 442 17.92 -0.96 6.37
N GLU A 443 17.59 -2.05 7.06
CA GLU A 443 17.91 -3.38 6.55
C GLU A 443 17.11 -3.72 5.29
N PRO A 444 17.71 -4.43 4.32
CA PRO A 444 17.01 -4.80 3.10
C PRO A 444 15.93 -5.85 3.36
N LYS A 445 14.94 -5.92 2.46
CA LYS A 445 13.88 -6.95 2.45
C LYS A 445 13.70 -7.49 1.03
N LEU A 446 13.44 -8.79 0.89
CA LEU A 446 12.92 -9.35 -0.35
C LEU A 446 11.48 -9.80 -0.10
N VAL A 447 10.52 -9.19 -0.79
CA VAL A 447 9.10 -9.48 -0.61
C VAL A 447 8.60 -10.33 -1.76
N VAL A 448 8.00 -11.46 -1.44
CA VAL A 448 7.35 -12.39 -2.37
C VAL A 448 5.83 -12.26 -2.19
N ILE A 449 5.13 -12.06 -3.30
CA ILE A 449 3.70 -11.81 -3.39
C ILE A 449 3.11 -12.91 -4.27
N LYS A 450 2.15 -13.69 -3.77
CA LYS A 450 1.58 -14.81 -4.53
C LYS A 450 0.08 -14.62 -4.74
N TRP A 451 -0.34 -14.76 -5.99
CA TRP A 451 -1.73 -14.85 -6.40
C TRP A 451 -1.98 -16.21 -7.04
N ASN A 452 -2.91 -16.99 -6.47
CA ASN A 452 -3.24 -18.34 -6.91
C ASN A 452 -4.64 -18.33 -7.55
N GLY A 453 -4.77 -17.70 -8.72
CA GLY A 453 -6.05 -17.54 -9.43
C GLY A 453 -6.39 -18.66 -10.41
N ALA A 454 -5.51 -19.64 -10.61
CA ALA A 454 -5.72 -20.77 -11.52
C ALA A 454 -5.42 -22.12 -10.83
N SER A 455 -5.44 -23.22 -11.60
CA SER A 455 -5.10 -24.54 -11.08
C SER A 455 -3.65 -24.59 -10.58
N LYS A 456 -3.36 -25.40 -9.57
CA LYS A 456 -2.00 -25.49 -8.98
C LYS A 456 -0.95 -26.01 -9.96
N GLU A 457 -1.37 -26.69 -11.01
CA GLU A 457 -0.53 -27.23 -12.07
C GLU A 457 -0.13 -26.17 -13.11
N GLN A 458 -0.86 -25.05 -13.20
CA GLN A 458 -0.49 -23.95 -14.08
C GLN A 458 0.77 -23.27 -13.56
N LYS A 459 1.83 -23.27 -14.37
CA LYS A 459 3.06 -22.51 -14.08
C LYS A 459 2.73 -21.03 -13.90
N PRO A 460 3.28 -20.37 -12.87
CA PRO A 460 2.99 -18.97 -12.66
C PRO A 460 3.67 -18.10 -13.71
N ILE A 461 3.10 -16.93 -13.97
CA ILE A 461 3.82 -15.80 -14.56
C ILE A 461 4.49 -15.01 -13.43
N ALA A 462 5.65 -14.42 -13.68
CA ALA A 462 6.39 -13.72 -12.64
C ALA A 462 6.75 -12.28 -13.01
N PHE A 463 6.62 -11.38 -12.03
CA PHE A 463 6.99 -9.98 -12.13
C PHE A 463 8.05 -9.65 -11.07
N VAL A 464 9.15 -9.01 -11.46
CA VAL A 464 10.26 -8.68 -10.56
C VAL A 464 10.50 -7.16 -10.54
N GLY A 465 10.62 -6.55 -9.38
CA GLY A 465 10.66 -5.08 -9.27
C GLY A 465 11.89 -4.56 -8.53
N LYS A 466 12.60 -3.60 -9.15
CA LYS A 466 13.63 -2.79 -8.45
C LYS A 466 12.95 -1.93 -7.39
N GLY A 467 13.36 -2.09 -6.13
CA GLY A 467 12.83 -1.36 -4.98
C GLY A 467 13.88 -0.60 -4.19
N ILE A 468 14.69 0.23 -4.86
CA ILE A 468 15.59 1.15 -4.17
C ILE A 468 14.78 2.30 -3.59
N THR A 469 14.56 2.27 -2.28
CA THR A 469 13.72 3.24 -1.55
C THR A 469 14.32 4.65 -1.51
N PHE A 470 15.64 4.74 -1.57
CA PHE A 470 16.37 5.95 -1.88
C PHE A 470 17.73 5.62 -2.46
N ASP A 471 18.11 6.33 -3.51
CA ASP A 471 19.38 6.14 -4.20
C ASP A 471 20.30 7.36 -4.10
N THR A 472 21.33 7.25 -3.26
CA THR A 472 22.40 8.26 -3.19
C THR A 472 23.46 8.06 -4.27
N GLY A 473 23.49 6.89 -4.90
CA GLY A 473 24.61 6.36 -5.69
C GLY A 473 25.70 5.66 -4.88
N GLY A 474 25.55 5.59 -3.55
CA GLY A 474 26.56 5.03 -2.66
C GLY A 474 27.86 5.85 -2.71
N VAL A 475 29.02 5.17 -2.68
CA VAL A 475 30.33 5.84 -2.76
C VAL A 475 30.52 6.61 -4.08
N SER A 476 29.88 6.15 -5.16
CA SER A 476 29.78 6.83 -6.46
C SER A 476 28.68 7.88 -6.42
N LEU A 477 28.78 8.80 -5.45
CA LEU A 477 27.72 9.71 -5.03
C LEU A 477 27.15 10.54 -6.21
N LYS A 478 25.82 10.55 -6.34
CA LYS A 478 25.13 11.41 -7.31
C LYS A 478 25.35 12.90 -7.00
N PRO A 479 25.33 13.78 -8.00
CA PRO A 479 25.27 15.22 -7.76
C PRO A 479 24.05 15.61 -6.93
N SER A 480 24.17 16.66 -6.10
CA SER A 480 23.04 17.12 -5.27
C SER A 480 21.81 17.53 -6.07
N ARG A 481 22.00 18.02 -7.31
CA ARG A 481 20.90 18.41 -8.20
C ARG A 481 20.23 17.16 -8.77
N GLY A 482 18.95 16.97 -8.46
CA GLY A 482 18.16 15.83 -8.92
C GLY A 482 18.16 14.65 -7.94
N MET A 483 19.01 14.65 -6.91
CA MET A 483 19.00 13.61 -5.89
C MET A 483 17.70 13.60 -5.08
N GLU A 484 17.04 14.76 -4.94
CA GLU A 484 15.75 14.89 -4.25
C GLU A 484 14.63 14.03 -4.88
N SER A 485 14.80 13.65 -6.14
CA SER A 485 13.83 12.84 -6.88
C SER A 485 14.09 11.34 -6.76
N MET A 486 15.23 10.91 -6.22
CA MET A 486 15.63 9.49 -6.09
C MET A 486 14.77 8.67 -5.12
N LYS A 487 13.75 9.27 -4.51
CA LYS A 487 12.67 8.54 -3.83
C LYS A 487 11.83 7.68 -4.78
N TYR A 488 11.77 8.02 -6.07
CA TYR A 488 11.00 7.23 -7.04
C TYR A 488 11.79 6.05 -7.60
N ASP A 489 13.00 5.77 -7.09
CA ASP A 489 13.86 4.70 -7.61
C ASP A 489 13.40 3.26 -7.21
N MET A 490 12.19 3.21 -6.64
CA MET A 490 11.40 2.03 -6.33
C MET A 490 10.13 1.93 -7.21
N ALA A 491 10.04 2.71 -8.29
CA ALA A 491 8.87 2.69 -9.18
C ALA A 491 8.67 1.32 -9.86
N GLY A 492 9.76 0.57 -10.08
CA GLY A 492 9.71 -0.81 -10.57
C GLY A 492 8.96 -1.73 -9.59
N SER A 493 9.35 -1.73 -8.31
CA SER A 493 8.64 -2.48 -7.29
C SER A 493 7.20 -2.00 -7.08
N ALA A 494 6.95 -0.70 -7.18
CA ALA A 494 5.60 -0.15 -7.06
C ALA A 494 4.68 -0.63 -8.20
N ALA A 495 5.19 -0.72 -9.43
CA ALA A 495 4.46 -1.26 -10.56
C ALA A 495 4.17 -2.76 -10.39
N VAL A 496 5.13 -3.54 -9.86
CA VAL A 496 4.93 -4.96 -9.53
C VAL A 496 3.86 -5.14 -8.46
N VAL A 497 3.93 -4.38 -7.37
CA VAL A 497 2.90 -4.39 -6.31
C VAL A 497 1.54 -3.99 -6.87
N GLY A 498 1.49 -2.97 -7.73
CA GLY A 498 0.28 -2.52 -8.40
C GLY A 498 -0.33 -3.58 -9.31
N VAL A 499 0.45 -4.24 -10.18
CA VAL A 499 -0.12 -5.29 -11.03
C VAL A 499 -0.62 -6.47 -10.20
N MET A 500 0.10 -6.87 -9.14
CA MET A 500 -0.38 -7.94 -8.25
C MET A 500 -1.68 -7.56 -7.54
N HIS A 501 -1.84 -6.31 -7.11
CA HIS A 501 -3.09 -5.77 -6.59
C HIS A 501 -4.21 -5.84 -7.64
N ALA A 502 -3.94 -5.41 -8.89
CA ALA A 502 -4.92 -5.42 -9.97
C ALA A 502 -5.41 -6.83 -10.29
N LEU A 503 -4.49 -7.79 -10.42
CA LEU A 503 -4.79 -9.19 -10.71
C LEU A 503 -5.67 -9.81 -9.63
N ALA A 504 -5.35 -9.61 -8.36
CA ALA A 504 -6.16 -10.14 -7.26
C ALA A 504 -7.52 -9.45 -7.14
N GLY A 505 -7.56 -8.12 -7.23
CA GLY A 505 -8.77 -7.32 -7.11
C GLY A 505 -9.82 -7.71 -8.17
N ARG A 506 -9.39 -7.94 -9.40
CA ARG A 506 -10.27 -8.42 -10.49
C ARG A 506 -10.41 -9.94 -10.56
N LYS A 507 -9.77 -10.67 -9.66
CA LYS A 507 -9.76 -12.14 -9.59
C LYS A 507 -9.29 -12.80 -10.90
N ALA A 508 -8.16 -12.32 -11.42
CA ALA A 508 -7.55 -12.80 -12.64
C ALA A 508 -7.33 -14.32 -12.62
N LYS A 509 -7.66 -15.01 -13.72
CA LYS A 509 -7.60 -16.48 -13.81
C LYS A 509 -6.20 -16.98 -14.16
N VAL A 510 -5.20 -16.55 -13.38
CA VAL A 510 -3.80 -16.95 -13.53
C VAL A 510 -3.15 -17.18 -12.18
N ASN A 511 -2.10 -18.01 -12.16
CA ASN A 511 -1.13 -17.99 -11.06
C ASN A 511 -0.09 -16.92 -11.36
N ALA A 512 0.16 -16.01 -10.43
CA ALA A 512 1.14 -14.94 -10.58
C ALA A 512 2.02 -14.80 -9.32
N ILE A 513 3.29 -14.50 -9.54
CA ILE A 513 4.28 -14.24 -8.49
C ILE A 513 4.86 -12.84 -8.71
N GLY A 514 4.78 -11.99 -7.68
CA GLY A 514 5.52 -10.75 -7.61
C GLY A 514 6.73 -10.92 -6.69
N VAL A 515 7.92 -10.48 -7.10
CA VAL A 515 9.10 -10.41 -6.23
C VAL A 515 9.66 -9.00 -6.27
N VAL A 516 9.77 -8.33 -5.13
CA VAL A 516 10.37 -6.99 -5.06
C VAL A 516 11.57 -7.00 -4.12
N ALA A 517 12.70 -6.53 -4.64
CA ALA A 517 13.95 -6.39 -3.89
C ALA A 517 14.04 -4.98 -3.33
N LEU A 518 13.91 -4.86 -2.00
CA LEU A 518 13.85 -3.60 -1.29
C LEU A 518 15.18 -3.33 -0.59
N ALA A 519 15.82 -2.22 -0.94
CA ALA A 519 17.05 -1.74 -0.31
C ALA A 519 17.10 -0.21 -0.29
N GLU A 520 18.06 0.34 0.44
CA GLU A 520 18.42 1.76 0.37
C GLU A 520 19.91 1.83 0.00
N ASN A 521 20.24 2.51 -1.11
CA ASN A 521 21.62 2.68 -1.54
C ASN A 521 22.20 3.95 -0.89
N ALA A 522 22.84 3.77 0.26
CA ALA A 522 23.30 4.86 1.10
C ALA A 522 24.83 4.93 1.19
N VAL A 523 25.36 6.13 1.43
CA VAL A 523 26.73 6.31 1.91
C VAL A 523 26.81 5.93 3.38
N GLY A 524 27.75 5.06 3.74
CA GLY A 524 27.97 4.63 5.12
C GLY A 524 29.37 4.03 5.29
N GLY A 525 29.79 3.84 6.54
CA GLY A 525 31.11 3.27 6.85
C GLY A 525 31.33 1.85 6.30
N ASN A 526 30.24 1.12 6.05
CA ASN A 526 30.23 -0.23 5.47
C ASN A 526 29.76 -0.23 4.01
N ALA A 527 29.57 0.93 3.37
CA ALA A 527 29.07 0.97 1.99
C ALA A 527 30.01 0.22 1.03
N GLN A 528 29.41 -0.45 0.05
CA GLN A 528 30.14 -1.06 -1.06
C GLN A 528 30.92 0.01 -1.82
N ARG A 529 32.08 -0.38 -2.35
CA ARG A 529 33.03 0.50 -3.03
C ARG A 529 33.26 0.04 -4.46
N PRO A 530 33.63 0.97 -5.35
CA PRO A 530 34.27 0.59 -6.61
C PRO A 530 35.45 -0.37 -6.37
N SER A 531 35.58 -1.38 -7.23
CA SER A 531 36.50 -2.51 -7.17
C SER A 531 36.20 -3.60 -6.13
N ASP A 532 35.12 -3.50 -5.34
CA ASP A 532 34.65 -4.65 -4.56
C ASP A 532 34.17 -5.75 -5.52
N VAL A 533 34.46 -7.01 -5.18
CA VAL A 533 33.91 -8.19 -5.87
C VAL A 533 32.89 -8.86 -4.95
N VAL A 534 31.66 -9.01 -5.42
CA VAL A 534 30.58 -9.69 -4.68
C VAL A 534 30.20 -11.00 -5.35
N THR A 535 29.70 -11.95 -4.56
CA THR A 535 29.15 -13.22 -5.08
C THR A 535 27.63 -13.15 -5.02
N SER A 536 26.97 -13.25 -6.17
CA SER A 536 25.51 -13.33 -6.25
C SER A 536 24.97 -14.67 -5.75
N MET A 537 23.65 -14.77 -5.57
CA MET A 537 22.93 -15.99 -5.25
C MET A 537 23.16 -17.09 -6.30
N SER A 538 23.39 -16.71 -7.56
CA SER A 538 23.73 -17.65 -8.64
C SER A 538 25.11 -18.30 -8.48
N GLY A 539 25.95 -17.77 -7.60
CA GLY A 539 27.35 -18.15 -7.46
C GLY A 539 28.30 -17.37 -8.37
N GLN A 540 27.78 -16.65 -9.37
CA GLN A 540 28.59 -15.76 -10.22
C GLN A 540 29.14 -14.60 -9.40
N THR A 541 30.40 -14.26 -9.67
CA THR A 541 31.13 -13.13 -9.08
C THR A 541 30.98 -11.87 -9.94
N ILE A 542 30.73 -10.74 -9.29
CA ILE A 542 30.48 -9.45 -9.93
C ILE A 542 31.51 -8.43 -9.43
N GLU A 543 32.30 -7.89 -10.36
CA GLU A 543 33.16 -6.74 -10.10
C GLU A 543 32.31 -5.45 -10.12
N VAL A 544 32.19 -4.80 -8.96
CA VAL A 544 31.42 -3.57 -8.81
C VAL A 544 32.32 -2.38 -9.10
N LEU A 545 32.14 -1.75 -10.26
CA LEU A 545 32.94 -0.59 -10.68
C LEU A 545 32.23 0.74 -10.47
N ASN A 546 30.90 0.72 -10.36
CA ASN A 546 30.10 1.88 -10.04
C ASN A 546 28.95 1.49 -9.11
N THR A 547 28.91 2.10 -7.92
CA THR A 547 27.89 1.83 -6.89
C THR A 547 26.56 2.53 -7.16
N ASP A 548 26.51 3.41 -8.16
CA ASP A 548 25.29 4.03 -8.73
C ASP A 548 24.62 3.15 -9.80
N ALA A 549 25.19 1.94 -10.02
CA ALA A 549 24.59 0.88 -10.82
C ALA A 549 24.13 -0.26 -9.90
N GLU A 550 23.44 0.10 -8.82
CA GLU A 550 22.94 -0.77 -7.75
C GLU A 550 21.70 -1.57 -8.15
N GLY A 551 20.80 -0.97 -8.94
CA GLY A 551 19.50 -1.55 -9.27
C GLY A 551 19.64 -2.92 -9.94
N ARG A 552 20.63 -3.06 -10.83
CA ARG A 552 20.90 -4.35 -11.50
C ARG A 552 21.48 -5.40 -10.56
N LEU A 553 22.21 -5.00 -9.51
CA LEU A 553 22.76 -5.93 -8.52
C LEU A 553 21.66 -6.52 -7.64
N ILE A 554 20.73 -5.70 -7.16
CA ILE A 554 19.59 -6.21 -6.36
C ILE A 554 18.66 -7.08 -7.22
N LEU A 555 18.51 -6.75 -8.51
CA LEU A 555 17.71 -7.52 -9.45
C LEU A 555 18.37 -8.85 -9.84
N ALA A 556 19.69 -8.93 -9.92
CA ALA A 556 20.40 -10.17 -10.20
C ALA A 556 20.00 -11.29 -9.21
N ASP A 557 20.04 -10.99 -7.91
CA ASP A 557 19.64 -11.94 -6.87
C ASP A 557 18.12 -12.20 -6.89
N ALA A 558 17.31 -11.18 -7.14
CA ALA A 558 15.85 -11.32 -7.19
C ALA A 558 15.37 -12.17 -8.38
N LEU A 559 15.95 -11.97 -9.57
CA LEU A 559 15.69 -12.73 -10.78
C LEU A 559 16.11 -14.19 -10.60
N TRP A 560 17.32 -14.40 -10.08
CA TRP A 560 17.83 -15.75 -9.83
C TRP A 560 16.94 -16.50 -8.82
N TYR A 561 16.60 -15.85 -7.71
CA TYR A 561 15.69 -16.40 -6.71
C TYR A 561 14.34 -16.77 -7.30
N THR A 562 13.79 -15.90 -8.15
CA THR A 562 12.46 -16.09 -8.74
C THR A 562 12.44 -17.28 -9.69
N GLN A 563 13.41 -17.38 -10.61
CA GLN A 563 13.47 -18.51 -11.55
C GLN A 563 13.72 -19.83 -10.83
N GLU A 564 14.65 -19.86 -9.86
CA GLU A 564 15.02 -21.09 -9.15
C GLU A 564 13.86 -21.62 -8.31
N ARG A 565 13.19 -20.73 -7.57
CA ARG A 565 12.14 -21.13 -6.63
C ARG A 565 10.81 -21.45 -7.29
N PHE A 566 10.43 -20.71 -8.35
CA PHE A 566 9.07 -20.78 -8.89
C PHE A 566 8.99 -21.37 -10.30
N SER A 567 10.11 -21.49 -11.02
CA SER A 567 10.14 -22.01 -12.40
C SER A 567 9.03 -21.45 -13.29
N PRO A 568 8.88 -20.11 -13.37
CA PRO A 568 7.73 -19.48 -14.00
C PRO A 568 7.70 -19.72 -15.51
N GLN A 569 6.52 -19.54 -16.13
CA GLN A 569 6.39 -19.59 -17.59
C GLN A 569 7.24 -18.50 -18.26
N PHE A 570 7.28 -17.31 -17.67
CA PHE A 570 8.17 -16.22 -18.03
C PHE A 570 8.37 -15.27 -16.83
N MET A 571 9.40 -14.44 -16.89
CA MET A 571 9.64 -13.34 -15.96
C MET A 571 9.63 -12.01 -16.68
N ILE A 572 9.02 -10.98 -16.09
CA ILE A 572 9.16 -9.60 -16.54
C ILE A 572 9.67 -8.78 -15.37
N ASP A 573 10.82 -8.12 -15.52
CA ASP A 573 11.28 -7.17 -14.52
C ASP A 573 11.09 -5.71 -14.95
N LEU A 574 10.85 -4.84 -13.96
CA LEU A 574 10.65 -3.41 -14.13
C LEU A 574 11.59 -2.65 -13.22
N ALA A 575 12.27 -1.65 -13.78
CA ALA A 575 13.18 -0.83 -13.04
C ALA A 575 13.39 0.56 -13.64
N THR A 576 13.55 1.55 -12.78
CA THR A 576 14.18 2.83 -13.10
C THR A 576 15.69 2.60 -13.17
N LEU A 577 16.16 1.93 -14.24
CA LEU A 577 17.48 1.28 -14.20
C LEU A 577 18.59 2.18 -14.72
N THR A 578 18.37 2.90 -15.80
CA THR A 578 19.44 3.69 -16.43
C THR A 578 19.02 5.11 -16.81
N GLY A 579 19.89 6.08 -16.53
CA GLY A 579 19.75 7.42 -17.12
C GLY A 579 19.88 7.42 -18.65
N ALA A 580 20.58 6.43 -19.20
CA ALA A 580 20.81 6.30 -20.64
C ALA A 580 19.51 6.04 -21.43
N ILE A 581 18.51 5.34 -20.85
CA ILE A 581 17.24 5.14 -21.56
C ILE A 581 16.49 6.45 -21.73
N VAL A 582 16.60 7.36 -20.75
CA VAL A 582 16.02 8.71 -20.81
C VAL A 582 16.69 9.54 -21.90
N VAL A 583 18.00 9.40 -22.07
CA VAL A 583 18.74 10.04 -23.17
C VAL A 583 18.28 9.50 -24.53
N ALA A 584 18.02 8.20 -24.64
CA ALA A 584 17.66 7.54 -25.89
C ALA A 584 16.19 7.77 -26.31
N LEU A 585 15.24 7.66 -25.38
CA LEU A 585 13.81 7.70 -25.66
C LEU A 585 13.10 8.97 -25.17
N GLY A 586 13.80 9.83 -24.42
CA GLY A 586 13.21 10.98 -23.76
C GLY A 586 12.38 10.60 -22.53
N ASN A 587 11.45 11.47 -22.15
CA ASN A 587 10.54 11.25 -21.03
C ASN A 587 9.11 11.04 -21.51
N ASN A 588 8.34 10.24 -20.77
CA ASN A 588 6.88 10.09 -20.82
C ASN A 588 6.26 9.40 -22.05
N GLU A 589 6.99 9.14 -23.13
CA GLU A 589 6.40 8.54 -24.35
C GLU A 589 6.66 7.03 -24.48
N TYR A 590 7.92 6.59 -24.36
CA TYR A 590 8.33 5.19 -24.49
C TYR A 590 9.20 4.77 -23.29
N ALA A 591 8.98 3.55 -22.79
CA ALA A 591 9.95 2.85 -21.95
C ALA A 591 10.83 1.90 -22.80
N GLY A 592 12.01 1.56 -22.29
CA GLY A 592 12.92 0.61 -22.94
C GLY A 592 12.47 -0.82 -22.72
N LEU A 593 12.45 -1.63 -23.78
CA LEU A 593 12.16 -3.06 -23.71
C LEU A 593 13.36 -3.88 -24.20
N PHE A 594 13.79 -4.82 -23.38
CA PHE A 594 14.84 -5.79 -23.68
C PHE A 594 14.29 -7.19 -23.42
N SER A 595 14.64 -8.18 -24.23
CA SER A 595 14.09 -9.53 -24.05
C SER A 595 14.87 -10.58 -24.83
N ASN A 596 15.02 -11.75 -24.22
CA ASN A 596 15.53 -12.97 -24.84
C ASN A 596 14.45 -13.75 -25.63
N ASN A 597 13.21 -13.26 -25.69
CA ASN A 597 12.08 -13.95 -26.32
C ASN A 597 11.25 -12.98 -27.18
N ASP A 598 11.20 -13.24 -28.50
CA ASP A 598 10.50 -12.38 -29.46
C ASP A 598 8.99 -12.35 -29.25
N GLU A 599 8.38 -13.48 -28.88
CA GLU A 599 6.94 -13.56 -28.68
C GLU A 599 6.49 -12.73 -27.47
N LEU A 600 7.19 -12.87 -26.34
CA LEU A 600 6.95 -12.07 -25.14
C LEU A 600 7.12 -10.57 -25.43
N ALA A 601 8.20 -10.19 -26.11
CA ALA A 601 8.45 -8.80 -26.48
C ALA A 601 7.32 -8.22 -27.37
N ASN A 602 6.86 -8.98 -28.36
CA ASN A 602 5.78 -8.53 -29.25
C ASN A 602 4.43 -8.40 -28.52
N ARG A 603 4.11 -9.35 -27.63
CA ARG A 603 2.89 -9.27 -26.78
C ARG A 603 2.92 -8.06 -25.85
N LEU A 604 4.09 -7.74 -25.29
CA LEU A 604 4.31 -6.55 -24.47
C LEU A 604 4.11 -5.25 -25.25
N ILE A 605 4.68 -5.15 -26.46
CA ILE A 605 4.50 -3.98 -27.33
C ILE A 605 3.03 -3.81 -27.71
N ASP A 606 2.34 -4.90 -28.07
CA ASP A 606 0.93 -4.86 -28.44
C ASP A 606 0.04 -4.40 -27.27
N ALA A 607 0.21 -4.99 -26.08
CA ALA A 607 -0.50 -4.58 -24.87
C ALA A 607 -0.21 -3.11 -24.50
N GLY A 608 1.05 -2.67 -24.62
CA GLY A 608 1.46 -1.30 -24.34
C GLY A 608 0.87 -0.27 -25.30
N ASN A 609 0.76 -0.61 -26.59
CA ASN A 609 0.10 0.24 -27.57
C ASN A 609 -1.40 0.40 -27.28
N GLU A 610 -2.07 -0.67 -26.84
CA GLU A 610 -3.51 -0.65 -26.52
C GLU A 610 -3.81 0.25 -25.32
N VAL A 611 -3.00 0.19 -24.26
CA VAL A 611 -3.20 1.02 -23.06
C VAL A 611 -2.43 2.35 -23.06
N SER A 612 -1.70 2.65 -24.14
CA SER A 612 -0.82 3.84 -24.25
C SER A 612 0.29 3.91 -23.21
N GLU A 613 0.80 2.76 -22.77
CA GLU A 613 2.06 2.61 -22.01
C GLU A 613 3.10 1.96 -22.93
N LYS A 614 3.65 2.76 -23.85
CA LYS A 614 4.37 2.26 -25.02
C LYS A 614 5.78 1.78 -24.67
N LEU A 615 6.22 0.77 -25.40
CA LEU A 615 7.54 0.17 -25.28
C LEU A 615 8.30 0.28 -26.60
N TRP A 616 9.61 0.53 -26.51
CA TRP A 616 10.50 0.46 -27.66
C TRP A 616 11.55 -0.63 -27.44
N ARG A 617 11.63 -1.60 -28.36
CA ARG A 617 12.54 -2.73 -28.21
C ARG A 617 13.96 -2.36 -28.62
N PHE A 618 14.91 -2.58 -27.73
CA PHE A 618 16.34 -2.43 -27.96
C PHE A 618 16.99 -3.78 -28.29
N PRO A 619 18.13 -3.77 -29.00
CA PRO A 619 18.84 -4.99 -29.36
C PRO A 619 19.53 -5.62 -28.15
N MET A 620 19.66 -6.95 -28.17
CA MET A 620 20.50 -7.75 -27.29
C MET A 620 21.25 -8.78 -28.15
N ASN A 621 22.53 -9.05 -27.86
CA ASN A 621 23.30 -10.10 -28.52
C ASN A 621 24.64 -10.36 -27.80
N GLU A 622 25.28 -11.49 -28.15
CA GLU A 622 26.56 -11.93 -27.59
C GLU A 622 27.71 -10.91 -27.74
N THR A 623 27.68 -10.02 -28.73
CA THR A 623 28.71 -8.97 -28.87
C THR A 623 28.56 -7.91 -27.79
N TYR A 624 27.32 -7.57 -27.41
CA TYR A 624 27.04 -6.67 -26.31
C TYR A 624 27.34 -7.33 -24.96
N ASP A 625 26.95 -8.58 -24.78
CA ASP A 625 27.21 -9.34 -23.54
C ASP A 625 28.72 -9.43 -23.21
N LYS A 626 29.58 -9.66 -24.19
CA LYS A 626 31.04 -9.74 -23.96
C LYS A 626 31.68 -8.45 -23.46
N ILE A 627 31.02 -7.30 -23.62
CA ILE A 627 31.58 -5.99 -23.19
C ILE A 627 31.68 -5.91 -21.67
N ILE A 628 30.80 -6.62 -20.95
CA ILE A 628 30.75 -6.62 -19.48
C ILE A 628 31.54 -7.78 -18.85
N ASP A 629 32.37 -8.50 -19.61
CA ASP A 629 33.26 -9.51 -19.05
C ASP A 629 34.32 -8.87 -18.14
N SER A 630 34.48 -9.41 -16.93
CA SER A 630 35.47 -8.90 -15.97
C SER A 630 36.83 -9.62 -16.13
N PRO A 631 37.96 -8.89 -16.02
CA PRO A 631 39.28 -9.51 -15.93
C PRO A 631 39.53 -10.29 -14.62
N ILE A 632 38.75 -10.01 -13.56
CA ILE A 632 39.00 -10.55 -12.20
C ILE A 632 37.78 -11.25 -11.57
N ALA A 633 36.60 -11.14 -12.19
CA ALA A 633 35.35 -11.75 -11.79
C ALA A 633 34.64 -12.33 -13.03
N ASP A 634 33.43 -12.87 -12.88
CA ASP A 634 32.67 -13.39 -14.02
C ASP A 634 32.05 -12.27 -14.85
N VAL A 635 31.68 -11.14 -14.22
CA VAL A 635 31.03 -10.00 -14.88
C VAL A 635 31.35 -8.67 -14.19
N GLN A 636 31.39 -7.57 -14.94
CA GLN A 636 31.44 -6.20 -14.42
C GLN A 636 30.03 -5.62 -14.32
N ASN A 637 29.70 -4.90 -13.25
CA ASN A 637 28.36 -4.33 -13.11
C ASN A 637 28.10 -3.15 -14.08
N ILE A 638 29.12 -2.61 -14.73
CA ILE A 638 28.99 -1.61 -15.79
C ILE A 638 29.92 -1.97 -16.96
N ALA A 639 29.62 -1.43 -18.13
CA ALA A 639 30.57 -1.51 -19.25
C ALA A 639 31.79 -0.60 -19.01
N PRO A 640 32.94 -0.94 -19.61
CA PRO A 640 34.11 -0.07 -19.60
C PRO A 640 33.80 1.34 -20.09
N ALA A 641 34.43 2.34 -19.47
CA ALA A 641 34.22 3.74 -19.83
C ALA A 641 34.44 3.98 -21.34
N GLY A 642 33.49 4.65 -21.97
CA GLY A 642 33.53 4.96 -23.41
C GLY A 642 32.87 3.91 -24.32
N SER A 643 32.39 2.78 -23.79
CA SER A 643 31.66 1.77 -24.58
C SER A 643 30.33 2.30 -25.12
N GLY A 644 29.63 3.13 -24.35
CA GLY A 644 28.27 3.58 -24.64
C GLY A 644 27.23 2.45 -24.52
N GLY A 645 25.96 2.77 -24.76
CA GLY A 645 24.89 1.77 -24.77
C GLY A 645 24.51 1.22 -23.39
N ASP A 646 24.67 2.00 -22.31
CA ASP A 646 24.55 1.53 -20.93
C ASP A 646 23.23 0.79 -20.61
N SER A 647 22.10 1.17 -21.24
CA SER A 647 20.82 0.45 -21.09
C SER A 647 20.88 -0.98 -21.67
N ILE A 648 21.56 -1.16 -22.81
CA ILE A 648 21.81 -2.49 -23.39
C ILE A 648 22.70 -3.29 -22.45
N MET A 649 23.79 -2.69 -21.97
CA MET A 649 24.73 -3.35 -21.04
C MET A 649 24.07 -3.75 -19.71
N ALA A 650 23.14 -2.93 -19.21
CA ALA A 650 22.36 -3.25 -18.03
C ALA A 650 21.44 -4.45 -18.26
N ALA A 651 20.79 -4.52 -19.42
CA ALA A 651 19.94 -5.66 -19.78
C ALA A 651 20.76 -6.95 -19.99
N GLU A 652 21.91 -6.88 -20.68
CA GLU A 652 22.81 -8.04 -20.83
C GLU A 652 23.30 -8.54 -19.45
N PHE A 653 23.63 -7.61 -18.54
CA PHE A 653 23.97 -7.97 -17.16
C PHE A 653 22.84 -8.75 -16.48
N LEU A 654 21.59 -8.27 -16.56
CA LEU A 654 20.44 -8.95 -15.97
C LEU A 654 20.18 -10.33 -16.61
N GLN A 655 20.38 -10.45 -17.93
CA GLN A 655 20.20 -11.72 -18.65
C GLN A 655 21.08 -12.85 -18.11
N ARG A 656 22.27 -12.54 -17.54
CA ARG A 656 23.12 -13.56 -16.89
C ARG A 656 22.50 -14.20 -15.65
N PHE A 657 21.40 -13.66 -15.12
CA PHE A 657 20.74 -14.14 -13.88
C PHE A 657 19.34 -14.72 -14.11
N VAL A 658 18.91 -14.91 -15.36
CA VAL A 658 17.58 -15.48 -15.69
C VAL A 658 17.63 -16.93 -16.19
N ASN A 659 18.83 -17.47 -16.43
CA ASN A 659 19.06 -18.80 -17.01
C ASN A 659 18.28 -18.96 -18.35
N GLU A 660 17.71 -20.13 -18.63
CA GLU A 660 16.90 -20.39 -19.84
C GLU A 660 15.45 -19.89 -19.73
N THR A 661 15.11 -19.08 -18.71
CA THR A 661 13.73 -18.60 -18.50
C THR A 661 13.38 -17.54 -19.55
N CYS A 662 12.18 -17.64 -20.15
CA CYS A 662 11.66 -16.59 -21.00
C CYS A 662 11.55 -15.29 -20.20
N TRP A 663 12.19 -14.22 -20.68
CA TRP A 663 12.38 -13.02 -19.87
C TRP A 663 12.31 -11.73 -20.68
N ALA A 664 11.78 -10.69 -20.05
CA ALA A 664 11.85 -9.33 -20.55
C ALA A 664 12.19 -8.35 -19.41
N HIS A 665 13.00 -7.33 -19.73
CA HIS A 665 13.29 -6.20 -18.88
C HIS A 665 12.66 -4.93 -19.43
N LEU A 666 11.96 -4.20 -18.55
CA LEU A 666 11.39 -2.89 -18.82
C LEU A 666 12.17 -1.81 -18.07
N ASP A 667 12.96 -1.01 -18.80
CA ASP A 667 13.60 0.18 -18.23
C ASP A 667 12.63 1.37 -18.29
N ILE A 668 12.05 1.67 -17.13
CA ILE A 668 10.99 2.66 -16.95
C ILE A 668 11.50 4.00 -16.39
N ALA A 669 12.82 4.22 -16.38
CA ALA A 669 13.41 5.44 -15.81
C ALA A 669 12.83 6.74 -16.40
N GLY A 670 12.51 6.74 -17.71
CA GLY A 670 11.91 7.89 -18.40
C GLY A 670 10.40 8.03 -18.25
N THR A 671 9.70 7.04 -17.70
CA THR A 671 8.23 6.99 -17.66
C THR A 671 7.64 6.88 -16.24
N ALA A 672 8.47 6.72 -15.21
CA ALA A 672 8.04 6.61 -13.83
C ALA A 672 7.44 7.92 -13.24
N TRP A 673 7.83 9.09 -13.76
CA TRP A 673 7.49 10.40 -13.20
C TRP A 673 7.17 11.44 -14.28
N HIS A 674 6.06 12.17 -14.13
CA HIS A 674 5.62 13.20 -15.06
C HIS A 674 5.58 14.59 -14.42
N GLU A 675 6.47 15.50 -14.84
CA GLU A 675 6.61 16.84 -14.25
C GLU A 675 5.38 17.76 -14.42
N LYS A 676 4.59 17.57 -15.48
CA LYS A 676 3.40 18.39 -15.75
C LYS A 676 2.06 17.67 -15.51
N GLY A 677 2.10 16.37 -15.26
CA GLY A 677 0.95 15.47 -15.48
C GLY A 677 0.47 15.39 -16.95
N THR A 678 -0.48 14.50 -17.19
CA THR A 678 -1.25 14.32 -18.43
C THR A 678 -2.74 14.57 -18.15
N ASP A 679 -3.61 14.31 -19.14
CA ASP A 679 -5.06 14.38 -18.93
C ASP A 679 -5.53 13.39 -17.85
N ILE A 680 -4.93 12.19 -17.76
CA ILE A 680 -5.32 11.12 -16.80
C ILE A 680 -4.33 10.92 -15.64
N CYS A 681 -3.20 11.61 -15.64
CA CYS A 681 -2.18 11.51 -14.59
C CYS A 681 -1.93 12.89 -13.99
N PRO A 682 -2.07 13.12 -12.68
CA PRO A 682 -1.57 14.34 -12.05
C PRO A 682 -0.06 14.48 -12.20
N ARG A 683 0.47 15.66 -11.87
CA ARG A 683 1.91 15.85 -11.72
C ARG A 683 2.44 14.88 -10.66
N GLY A 684 3.52 14.18 -10.99
CA GLY A 684 4.21 13.27 -10.06
C GLY A 684 4.31 11.85 -10.59
N ALA A 685 4.20 10.88 -9.68
CA ALA A 685 4.28 9.47 -9.99
C ALA A 685 3.22 9.05 -11.03
N VAL A 686 3.65 8.27 -12.02
CA VAL A 686 2.78 7.79 -13.10
C VAL A 686 2.09 6.47 -12.74
N GLY A 687 2.84 5.54 -12.13
CA GLY A 687 2.41 4.15 -11.98
C GLY A 687 2.57 3.33 -13.28
N PHE A 688 3.52 3.74 -14.14
CA PHE A 688 3.77 3.09 -15.44
C PHE A 688 4.05 1.60 -15.26
N GLY A 689 3.45 0.77 -16.11
CA GLY A 689 3.61 -0.69 -16.10
C GLY A 689 2.41 -1.41 -15.50
N VAL A 690 1.64 -0.77 -14.62
CA VAL A 690 0.46 -1.43 -14.02
C VAL A 690 -0.58 -1.77 -15.08
N ARG A 691 -0.92 -0.81 -15.96
CA ARG A 691 -1.91 -1.01 -17.03
C ARG A 691 -1.38 -1.94 -18.11
N LEU A 692 -0.13 -1.72 -18.54
CA LEU A 692 0.57 -2.56 -19.50
C LEU A 692 0.56 -4.04 -19.10
N LEU A 693 1.01 -4.35 -17.88
CA LEU A 693 1.13 -5.74 -17.43
C LEU A 693 -0.25 -6.35 -17.14
N ASN A 694 -1.17 -5.57 -16.56
CA ASN A 694 -2.55 -6.02 -16.37
C ASN A 694 -3.18 -6.43 -17.71
N LYS A 695 -3.01 -5.58 -18.74
CA LYS A 695 -3.52 -5.84 -20.09
C LYS A 695 -2.84 -7.02 -20.78
N LEU A 696 -1.53 -7.15 -20.63
CA LEU A 696 -0.79 -8.31 -21.14
C LEU A 696 -1.38 -9.62 -20.61
N VAL A 697 -1.63 -9.69 -19.30
CA VAL A 697 -2.20 -10.87 -18.65
C VAL A 697 -3.61 -11.16 -19.15
N GLU A 698 -4.48 -10.14 -19.12
CA GLU A 698 -5.86 -10.23 -19.60
C GLU A 698 -5.94 -10.75 -21.04
N LYS A 699 -5.10 -10.19 -21.92
CA LYS A 699 -5.16 -10.45 -23.36
C LYS A 699 -4.61 -11.81 -23.78
N TYR A 700 -3.58 -12.31 -23.09
CA TYR A 700 -2.78 -13.44 -23.60
C TYR A 700 -2.63 -14.62 -22.65
N TYR A 701 -2.90 -14.46 -21.36
CA TYR A 701 -2.56 -15.46 -20.35
C TYR A 701 -3.75 -15.88 -19.48
N GLU A 702 -4.88 -15.20 -19.58
CA GLU A 702 -6.14 -15.65 -19.00
C GLU A 702 -6.92 -16.54 -19.95
N ALA A 703 -7.59 -17.54 -19.38
CA ALA A 703 -8.54 -18.33 -20.13
C ALA A 703 -9.74 -17.45 -20.50
N ASN A 704 -10.03 -17.33 -21.80
CA ASN A 704 -11.27 -16.73 -22.28
C ASN A 704 -12.46 -17.55 -21.75
N ASP A 705 -13.45 -16.88 -21.17
CA ASP A 705 -14.76 -17.46 -20.87
C ASP A 705 -15.62 -17.60 -22.13
#